data_AF-A0A2C6E3E6-F1
#
_entry.id   AF-A0A2C6E3E6-F1
#
_cell.length_a   1.000
_cell.length_b   1.000
_cell.length_c   1.000
_cell.angle_alpha   90.00
_cell.angle_beta   90.00
_cell.angle_gamma   90.00
#
_symmetry.space_group_name_H-M   'P 1'
#
loop_
_entity.id
_entity.type
_entity.pdbx_description
1 polymer ?
#
loop_
_entity_poly.entity_id
_entity_poly.type
_entity_poly.pdbx_seq_one_letter_code
_entity_poly.pdbx_strand_id
1 'polypeptide(L)'
;MKIVEEKHNWLIDQQFDELEVLPPHTTTAHLPSEIRTQLKPHASDWIVLQQRHNWRHIKHDEFTRVFVKTKKGLQSARSGSAAGSREQLIIVKRKSYFKAEIRNNAFAGNGGVDPNQPIGGYQSDQLTPVDQVLASINTDKSPEVAEKRILVSLEGELAVSFVIQGADTPTLSRASEGATQTPLVFGKLSEDGSYSLKAKILGVPEQMLFNNVPYADLLDIEKVKALKIGAEGGVQLIKHSVSGEGNVHLYFISEPPSIGIFFDGTGNNKYNDILDPFDDKEPTNIAKLHELYDTGKKFVFSEYIEGVGTAAGKKDSIIDLAVAYSFDERLLKALASIFESIDTNELILVNTVLLDCFGFSRGAAAARAFVNLVNEMREAQDIRLVGKELVFRFVGIFDTVASIGGDGDNDHSELYARDELDEAARLDLNQASAGAVYHLTAWDERRDKFPLSALKNKDGSLFANHKEDYLPGVHSDIGGGYAPISIDIEYPLKRIRGIPGNPEHEAKVQQAKLAIEQQYQWPGINVDMVYRSKRLRYGASRSGRDKDFYTTYRPVWRRKIDNTLAHYGLHQMYNEAIQHGVPLKKMARLQSIYPYELSHDVATLVPKALKAGPKSQAWQKLYEHYIHISSRFTGAVDKMAHGAERKAKYVTENGQREMFYNNGLKLPKVDIWTSFRVGGKVVWRKG
;
A
#
# COMPACT_ATOMS: atom_id res chain seq x y z
N MET A 1 -11.84 -8.27 35.37
CA MET A 1 -12.22 -6.98 36.01
C MET A 1 -11.20 -6.50 37.06
N LYS A 2 -10.79 -7.27 38.06
CA LYS A 2 -9.78 -6.83 39.06
C LYS A 2 -8.40 -6.45 38.49
N ILE A 3 -7.98 -7.09 37.40
CA ILE A 3 -6.72 -6.76 36.67
C ILE A 3 -6.84 -5.43 35.89
N VAL A 4 -8.06 -5.01 35.55
CA VAL A 4 -8.32 -3.74 34.84
C VAL A 4 -8.29 -2.57 35.83
N GLU A 5 -8.79 -2.76 37.05
CA GLU A 5 -8.63 -1.77 38.15
C GLU A 5 -7.18 -1.62 38.61
N GLU A 6 -6.42 -2.73 38.72
CA GLU A 6 -5.00 -2.67 39.08
C GLU A 6 -4.13 -2.01 37.98
N LYS A 7 -4.45 -2.21 36.69
CA LYS A 7 -3.80 -1.48 35.58
C LYS A 7 -4.21 -0.01 35.50
N HIS A 8 -5.45 0.32 35.87
CA HIS A 8 -5.93 1.70 35.88
C HIS A 8 -5.25 2.53 36.97
N ASN A 9 -5.04 1.95 38.16
CA ASN A 9 -4.33 2.62 39.25
C ASN A 9 -2.80 2.70 39.02
N TRP A 10 -2.21 1.73 38.31
CA TRP A 10 -0.80 1.81 37.90
C TRP A 10 -0.53 2.92 36.86
N LEU A 11 -1.49 3.19 35.97
CA LEU A 11 -1.40 4.26 34.97
C LEU A 11 -1.58 5.67 35.56
N ILE A 12 -2.17 5.79 36.75
CA ILE A 12 -2.40 7.10 37.41
C ILE A 12 -1.18 7.55 38.21
N ASP A 13 -0.34 6.62 38.69
CA ASP A 13 0.85 6.94 39.51
C ASP A 13 2.12 7.31 38.69
N GLN A 14 2.08 7.26 37.36
CA GLN A 14 3.19 7.72 36.51
C GLN A 14 2.84 9.03 35.80
N GLN A 15 2.80 10.13 36.56
CA GLN A 15 2.82 11.47 35.99
C GLN A 15 4.19 12.15 36.19
N PHE A 16 4.81 12.42 35.04
CA PHE A 16 5.79 13.45 34.72
C PHE A 16 7.19 13.41 35.36
N ASP A 17 8.18 12.98 34.55
CA ASP A 17 9.37 13.80 34.29
C ASP A 17 10.18 13.24 33.10
N GLU A 18 9.70 13.47 31.88
CA GLU A 18 10.50 13.69 30.67
C GLU A 18 9.56 13.98 29.50
N LEU A 19 9.79 15.09 28.78
CA LEU A 19 9.07 15.40 27.56
C LEU A 19 9.45 14.36 26.50
N GLU A 20 8.60 13.35 26.32
CA GLU A 20 8.58 12.50 25.14
C GLU A 20 8.78 13.35 23.87
N VAL A 21 9.58 12.85 22.94
CA VAL A 21 9.83 13.49 21.65
C VAL A 21 8.53 13.48 20.86
N LEU A 22 7.74 14.55 20.98
CA LEU A 22 6.47 14.70 20.27
C LEU A 22 6.73 14.72 18.74
N PRO A 23 5.87 14.06 17.94
CA PRO A 23 5.94 14.11 16.48
C PRO A 23 5.95 15.55 15.97
N PRO A 24 6.66 15.85 14.85
CA PRO A 24 6.62 17.18 14.26
C PRO A 24 5.18 17.58 13.93
N HIS A 25 4.82 18.84 14.25
CA HIS A 25 3.49 19.42 14.03
C HIS A 25 2.37 18.90 14.95
N THR A 26 2.73 18.24 16.06
CA THR A 26 1.77 17.89 17.11
C THR A 26 1.03 19.15 17.58
N THR A 27 -0.31 19.05 17.68
CA THR A 27 -1.13 20.15 18.20
C THR A 27 -0.69 20.52 19.61
N THR A 28 -0.74 21.80 19.97
CA THR A 28 -0.35 22.21 21.33
C THR A 28 -1.31 21.71 22.42
N ALA A 29 -2.37 20.97 22.08
CA ALA A 29 -3.27 20.33 23.03
C ALA A 29 -2.55 19.35 23.96
N HIS A 30 -1.49 18.71 23.46
CA HIS A 30 -0.64 17.76 24.19
C HIS A 30 0.55 18.41 24.91
N LEU A 31 0.69 19.74 24.85
CA LEU A 31 1.74 20.44 25.59
C LEU A 31 1.35 20.70 27.05
N PRO A 32 2.35 20.87 27.95
CA PRO A 32 2.11 21.25 29.34
C PRO A 32 1.18 22.48 29.46
N SER A 33 0.37 22.51 30.53
CA SER A 33 -0.64 23.54 30.76
C SER A 33 -0.02 24.95 30.82
N GLU A 34 1.24 25.06 31.22
CA GLU A 34 2.04 26.27 31.28
C GLU A 34 2.25 26.90 29.90
N ILE A 35 2.47 26.09 28.86
CA ILE A 35 2.58 26.58 27.47
C ILE A 35 1.19 26.95 26.95
N ARG A 36 0.20 26.08 27.17
CA ARG A 36 -1.17 26.30 26.67
C ARG A 36 -1.78 27.59 27.22
N THR A 37 -1.50 27.92 28.48
CA THR A 37 -1.99 29.15 29.12
C THR A 37 -1.33 30.41 28.56
N GLN A 38 -0.04 30.34 28.22
CA GLN A 38 0.70 31.44 27.57
C GLN A 38 0.31 31.67 26.09
N LEU A 39 -0.45 30.75 25.47
CA LEU A 39 -0.92 30.84 24.08
C LEU A 39 -2.41 31.27 23.94
N LYS A 40 -3.12 31.52 25.04
CA LYS A 40 -4.56 31.87 25.02
C LYS A 40 -4.81 33.25 24.36
N PRO A 41 -5.91 33.43 23.61
CA PRO A 41 -7.08 32.54 23.48
C PRO A 41 -7.01 31.52 22.32
N HIS A 42 -5.86 31.30 21.68
CA HIS A 42 -5.78 30.57 20.41
C HIS A 42 -4.85 29.36 20.43
N ALA A 43 -4.68 28.66 21.55
CA ALA A 43 -3.72 27.55 21.66
C ALA A 43 -3.87 26.50 20.53
N SER A 44 -5.09 26.10 20.18
CA SER A 44 -5.36 25.16 19.07
C SER A 44 -4.89 25.63 17.68
N ASP A 45 -4.60 26.92 17.50
CA ASP A 45 -4.04 27.49 16.27
C ASP A 45 -2.53 27.33 16.17
N TRP A 46 -1.87 26.76 17.19
CA TRP A 46 -0.42 26.57 17.20
C TRP A 46 -0.08 25.08 17.02
N ILE A 47 1.09 24.82 16.45
CA ILE A 47 1.69 23.50 16.31
C ILE A 47 3.12 23.53 16.81
N VAL A 48 3.61 22.41 17.34
CA VAL A 48 5.00 22.28 17.77
C VAL A 48 5.90 22.05 16.57
N LEU A 49 6.93 22.88 16.43
CA LEU A 49 8.01 22.65 15.47
C LEU A 49 9.17 21.96 16.20
N GLN A 50 9.41 20.71 15.80
CA GLN A 50 10.57 19.84 16.05
C GLN A 50 11.50 20.26 17.21
N GLN A 51 11.56 19.46 18.27
CA GLN A 51 12.59 19.62 19.30
C GLN A 51 13.95 19.11 18.78
N ARG A 52 14.91 20.03 18.72
CA ARG A 52 16.36 19.83 18.43
C ARG A 52 16.69 19.44 16.98
N HIS A 53 17.12 20.41 16.18
CA HIS A 53 18.51 20.78 15.87
C HIS A 53 18.47 21.96 14.86
N ASN A 54 19.32 22.99 15.00
CA ASN A 54 19.36 24.28 14.26
C ASN A 54 18.39 25.41 14.68
N TRP A 55 18.31 25.73 15.97
CA TRP A 55 17.46 26.81 16.51
C TRP A 55 18.16 28.16 16.79
N ARG A 56 19.47 28.28 16.55
CA ARG A 56 20.32 29.41 17.01
C ARG A 56 19.91 30.80 16.49
N HIS A 57 18.99 30.88 15.53
CA HIS A 57 18.54 32.14 14.92
C HIS A 57 17.02 32.32 14.91
N ILE A 58 16.26 31.52 15.67
CA ILE A 58 14.79 31.63 15.69
C ILE A 58 14.37 32.77 16.62
N LYS A 59 13.73 33.79 16.03
CA LYS A 59 13.20 34.97 16.74
C LYS A 59 11.75 34.74 17.14
N HIS A 60 11.34 35.30 18.26
CA HIS A 60 9.94 35.40 18.63
C HIS A 60 9.27 36.47 17.77
N ASP A 61 8.28 36.08 16.97
CA ASP A 61 7.47 36.96 16.12
C ASP A 61 5.97 36.67 16.33
N GLU A 62 5.08 37.35 15.60
CA GLU A 62 3.63 37.17 15.79
C GLU A 62 3.12 35.75 15.49
N PHE A 63 3.87 34.96 14.70
CA PHE A 63 3.52 33.61 14.28
C PHE A 63 4.37 32.52 14.93
N THR A 64 5.44 32.87 15.64
CA THR A 64 6.42 31.95 16.23
C THR A 64 6.65 32.31 17.69
N ARG A 65 6.41 31.35 18.60
CA ARG A 65 6.76 31.46 20.02
C ARG A 65 7.83 30.44 20.36
N VAL A 66 8.77 30.84 21.21
CA VAL A 66 9.85 29.98 21.69
C VAL A 66 9.72 29.86 23.20
N PHE A 67 9.71 28.64 23.72
CA PHE A 67 9.65 28.34 25.14
C PHE A 67 10.92 27.63 25.58
N VAL A 68 11.46 28.02 26.73
CA VAL A 68 12.69 27.45 27.30
C VAL A 68 12.39 26.93 28.71
N LYS A 69 12.87 25.72 29.03
CA LYS A 69 12.75 25.14 30.38
C LYS A 69 13.77 25.81 31.30
N THR A 70 13.28 26.61 32.25
CA THR A 70 14.10 27.28 33.29
C THR A 70 13.88 26.64 34.66
N LYS A 71 14.65 27.05 35.68
CA LYS A 71 14.42 26.66 37.09
C LYS A 71 13.03 27.01 37.63
N LYS A 72 12.29 27.90 36.95
CA LYS A 72 10.92 28.33 37.32
C LYS A 72 9.85 27.72 36.39
N GLY A 73 10.19 26.70 35.59
CA GLY A 73 9.30 26.08 34.60
C GLY A 73 9.52 26.58 33.17
N LEU A 74 8.60 26.22 32.26
CA LEU A 74 8.64 26.59 30.84
C LEU A 74 8.17 28.03 30.61
N GLN A 75 9.06 28.89 30.11
CA GLN A 75 8.79 30.31 29.90
C GLN A 75 9.04 30.74 28.45
N SER A 76 8.21 31.66 27.94
CA SER A 76 8.39 32.25 26.61
C SER A 76 9.66 33.13 26.55
N ALA A 77 10.51 32.90 25.56
CA ALA A 77 11.75 33.63 25.32
C ALA A 77 11.67 34.46 24.02
N ARG A 78 12.39 35.58 23.99
CA ARG A 78 12.43 36.49 22.81
C ARG A 78 13.21 35.92 21.62
N SER A 79 14.11 34.97 21.87
CA SER A 79 14.84 34.24 20.84
C SER A 79 15.30 32.90 21.37
N GLY A 80 15.55 31.96 20.45
CA GLY A 80 16.17 30.69 20.80
C GLY A 80 17.59 30.87 21.37
N SER A 81 18.33 31.90 20.92
CA SER A 81 19.73 32.17 21.32
C SER A 81 19.96 32.43 22.81
N ALA A 82 18.90 32.65 23.60
CA ALA A 82 18.98 32.84 25.04
C ALA A 82 19.10 31.52 25.83
N ALA A 83 18.79 30.37 25.20
CA ALA A 83 18.90 29.08 25.83
C ALA A 83 20.37 28.62 25.91
N GLY A 84 20.84 28.30 27.12
CA GLY A 84 22.14 27.63 27.28
C GLY A 84 22.11 26.26 26.59
N SER A 85 23.28 25.70 26.25
CA SER A 85 23.40 24.42 25.54
C SER A 85 22.76 23.20 26.24
N ARG A 86 22.23 23.35 27.46
CA ARG A 86 21.62 22.31 28.28
C ARG A 86 20.10 22.46 28.49
N GLU A 87 19.46 23.49 27.96
CA GLU A 87 18.02 23.73 28.20
C GLU A 87 17.15 23.10 27.11
N GLN A 88 16.03 22.47 27.49
CA GLN A 88 15.01 21.97 26.56
C GLN A 88 14.25 23.17 25.97
N LEU A 89 14.16 23.21 24.64
CA LEU A 89 13.57 24.31 23.88
C LEU A 89 12.38 23.79 23.05
N ILE A 90 11.23 24.43 23.21
CA ILE A 90 9.99 24.13 22.49
C ILE A 90 9.65 25.32 21.60
N ILE A 91 9.61 25.11 20.29
CA ILE A 91 9.17 26.14 19.34
C ILE A 91 7.76 25.78 18.92
N VAL A 92 6.85 26.76 18.97
CA VAL A 92 5.52 26.60 18.41
C VAL A 92 5.28 27.66 17.35
N LYS A 93 4.59 27.27 16.27
CA LYS A 93 4.26 28.17 15.17
C LYS A 93 2.77 28.13 14.87
N ARG A 94 2.19 29.28 14.50
CA ARG A 94 0.76 29.41 14.23
C ARG A 94 0.43 28.79 12.87
N LYS A 95 -0.63 27.99 12.79
CA LYS A 95 -1.12 27.30 11.57
C LYS A 95 -1.34 28.26 10.40
N SER A 96 -1.72 29.51 10.66
CA SER A 96 -1.93 30.55 9.64
C SER A 96 -0.65 30.95 8.89
N TYR A 97 0.52 30.76 9.48
CA TYR A 97 1.80 31.04 8.83
C TYR A 97 2.00 30.20 7.57
N PHE A 98 1.67 28.90 7.63
CA PHE A 98 1.79 27.99 6.49
C PHE A 98 0.83 28.34 5.35
N LYS A 99 -0.28 29.03 5.64
CA LYS A 99 -1.18 29.57 4.61
C LYS A 99 -0.62 30.83 3.93
N ALA A 100 0.22 31.61 4.61
CA ALA A 100 0.84 32.81 4.07
C ALA A 100 2.08 32.49 3.20
N GLU A 101 2.85 31.47 3.57
CA GLU A 101 4.03 31.02 2.79
C GLU A 101 3.62 30.40 1.43
N ILE A 102 2.47 29.71 1.40
CA ILE A 102 1.87 29.18 0.16
C ILE A 102 1.36 30.31 -0.75
N ARG A 103 0.93 31.46 -0.19
CA ARG A 103 0.53 32.62 -1.01
C ARG A 103 1.70 33.40 -1.59
N ASN A 104 2.82 33.48 -0.86
CA ASN A 104 3.98 34.25 -1.31
C ASN A 104 4.88 33.48 -2.30
N ASN A 105 4.86 32.14 -2.28
CA ASN A 105 5.57 31.34 -3.29
C ASN A 105 4.74 31.08 -4.56
N ALA A 106 3.45 31.41 -4.58
CA ALA A 106 2.58 31.29 -5.77
C ALA A 106 2.60 32.54 -6.69
N PHE A 107 3.31 33.61 -6.32
CA PHE A 107 3.38 34.87 -7.09
C PHE A 107 4.75 35.15 -7.74
N ALA A 108 5.67 34.18 -7.75
CA ALA A 108 6.95 34.27 -8.45
C ALA A 108 7.09 33.11 -9.44
N GLY A 109 6.33 33.16 -10.54
CA GLY A 109 6.41 32.15 -11.60
C GLY A 109 5.30 32.30 -12.64
N ASN A 110 5.18 33.49 -13.23
CA ASN A 110 4.33 33.70 -14.40
C ASN A 110 5.10 33.32 -15.67
N GLY A 111 4.48 32.56 -16.57
CA GLY A 111 4.90 32.50 -17.96
C GLY A 111 4.48 31.25 -18.74
N GLY A 112 3.31 31.31 -19.38
CA GLY A 112 3.05 30.49 -20.58
C GLY A 112 1.65 29.89 -20.70
N VAL A 113 0.65 30.70 -21.06
CA VAL A 113 -0.57 30.24 -21.76
C VAL A 113 -0.27 30.34 -23.26
N ASP A 114 -0.57 29.30 -24.05
CA ASP A 114 -0.56 29.38 -25.53
C ASP A 114 -1.99 29.58 -26.07
N PRO A 115 -2.16 30.47 -27.08
CA PRO A 115 -3.36 31.26 -27.34
C PRO A 115 -4.35 30.64 -28.35
N ASN A 116 -4.38 29.31 -28.49
CA ASN A 116 -5.20 28.65 -29.52
C ASN A 116 -6.54 28.07 -29.00
N GLN A 117 -7.21 28.78 -28.09
CA GLN A 117 -8.67 28.68 -28.00
C GLN A 117 -9.31 29.56 -29.08
N PRO A 118 -10.26 29.03 -29.87
CA PRO A 118 -11.35 29.86 -30.39
C PRO A 118 -12.36 30.08 -29.26
N ILE A 119 -12.61 31.35 -28.95
CA ILE A 119 -13.74 31.82 -28.15
C ILE A 119 -14.95 31.90 -29.08
N GLY A 120 -16.04 31.23 -28.71
CA GLY A 120 -17.38 31.51 -29.26
C GLY A 120 -18.25 30.28 -29.50
N GLY A 121 -19.27 30.12 -28.67
CA GLY A 121 -20.38 29.19 -28.89
C GLY A 121 -21.19 29.01 -27.62
N TYR A 122 -22.34 29.69 -27.54
CA TYR A 122 -23.37 29.34 -26.56
C TYR A 122 -23.66 27.84 -26.65
N GLN A 123 -23.30 27.08 -25.62
CA GLN A 123 -23.81 25.73 -25.39
C GLN A 123 -24.62 25.75 -24.11
N SER A 124 -25.86 25.29 -24.24
CA SER A 124 -26.86 25.09 -23.21
C SER A 124 -26.26 24.65 -21.87
N ASP A 125 -26.79 25.20 -20.77
CA ASP A 125 -26.53 24.71 -19.41
C ASP A 125 -26.49 23.17 -19.41
N GLN A 126 -25.29 22.61 -19.25
CA GLN A 126 -25.16 21.17 -19.06
C GLN A 126 -25.83 20.85 -17.73
N LEU A 127 -26.94 20.11 -17.79
CA LEU A 127 -27.62 19.55 -16.63
C LEU A 127 -26.59 18.94 -15.68
N THR A 128 -26.70 19.22 -14.39
CA THR A 128 -25.84 18.59 -13.37
C THR A 128 -25.96 17.06 -13.43
N PRO A 129 -25.01 16.27 -12.91
CA PRO A 129 -25.16 14.82 -12.87
C PRO A 129 -26.49 14.38 -12.22
N VAL A 130 -26.99 15.12 -11.23
CA VAL A 130 -28.32 14.89 -10.65
C VAL A 130 -29.44 15.24 -11.61
N ASP A 131 -29.38 16.37 -12.31
CA ASP A 131 -30.39 16.75 -13.31
C ASP A 131 -30.42 15.77 -14.48
N GLN A 132 -29.27 15.21 -14.88
CA GLN A 132 -29.19 14.16 -15.92
C GLN A 132 -29.81 12.85 -15.44
N VAL A 133 -29.59 12.48 -14.17
CA VAL A 133 -30.24 11.30 -13.57
C VAL A 133 -31.76 11.54 -13.43
N LEU A 134 -32.19 12.71 -12.96
CA LEU A 134 -33.61 13.06 -12.79
C LEU A 134 -34.36 13.23 -14.12
N ALA A 135 -33.74 13.80 -15.15
CA ALA A 135 -34.34 13.99 -16.48
C ALA A 135 -34.64 12.66 -17.19
N SER A 136 -33.97 11.57 -16.79
CA SER A 136 -34.27 10.22 -17.27
C SER A 136 -35.45 9.54 -16.55
N ILE A 137 -36.14 10.25 -15.65
CA ILE A 137 -37.21 9.71 -14.80
C ILE A 137 -38.46 10.58 -14.98
N ASN A 138 -39.59 9.94 -15.25
CA ASN A 138 -40.86 10.62 -15.45
C ASN A 138 -41.37 11.17 -14.11
N THR A 139 -41.51 12.50 -14.00
CA THR A 139 -41.93 13.17 -12.77
C THR A 139 -43.37 13.64 -12.91
N ASP A 140 -44.24 13.25 -11.97
CA ASP A 140 -45.55 13.91 -11.87
C ASP A 140 -45.99 14.17 -10.42
N LYS A 141 -46.80 15.21 -10.30
CA LYS A 141 -47.08 15.98 -9.08
C LYS A 141 -47.79 15.15 -8.02
N SER A 142 -47.34 15.32 -6.77
CA SER A 142 -47.90 14.60 -5.62
C SER A 142 -48.79 15.54 -4.79
N PRO A 143 -50.10 15.26 -4.57
CA PRO A 143 -51.06 16.16 -3.90
C PRO A 143 -50.95 16.12 -2.37
N GLU A 144 -51.09 17.25 -1.69
CA GLU A 144 -50.96 17.40 -0.22
C GLU A 144 -51.78 16.37 0.59
N VAL A 145 -51.26 16.03 1.78
CA VAL A 145 -51.79 15.13 2.84
C VAL A 145 -51.14 13.72 2.90
N ALA A 146 -50.43 13.42 4.01
CA ALA A 146 -49.84 12.11 4.31
C ALA A 146 -49.66 11.85 5.83
N GLU A 147 -50.00 10.64 6.28
CA GLU A 147 -49.79 10.16 7.67
C GLU A 147 -48.47 9.38 7.88
N LYS A 148 -47.92 8.69 6.86
CA LYS A 148 -46.66 7.90 6.96
C LYS A 148 -45.62 8.30 5.92
N ARG A 149 -44.34 8.09 6.25
CA ARG A 149 -43.17 8.54 5.46
C ARG A 149 -42.03 7.52 5.47
N ILE A 150 -41.36 7.40 4.33
CA ILE A 150 -40.03 6.80 4.22
C ILE A 150 -39.01 7.92 4.03
N LEU A 151 -38.06 8.03 4.95
CA LEU A 151 -36.94 8.94 4.86
C LEU A 151 -35.71 8.17 4.40
N VAL A 152 -34.96 8.77 3.48
CA VAL A 152 -33.72 8.20 2.94
C VAL A 152 -32.57 9.16 3.20
N SER A 153 -31.55 8.69 3.90
CA SER A 153 -30.27 9.39 4.04
C SER A 153 -29.19 8.63 3.30
N LEU A 154 -28.28 9.35 2.66
CA LEU A 154 -27.16 8.80 1.92
C LEU A 154 -25.85 9.36 2.50
N GLU A 155 -24.88 8.47 2.63
CA GLU A 155 -23.49 8.76 2.95
C GLU A 155 -22.59 8.42 1.74
N GLY A 156 -21.44 9.07 1.67
CA GLY A 156 -20.44 8.88 0.60
C GLY A 156 -20.55 9.92 -0.53
N GLU A 157 -19.78 9.72 -1.59
CA GLU A 157 -19.50 10.79 -2.55
C GLU A 157 -20.13 10.58 -3.93
N LEU A 158 -20.82 9.45 -4.18
CA LEU A 158 -21.54 9.25 -5.44
C LEU A 158 -22.91 9.92 -5.41
N ALA A 159 -23.29 10.50 -6.54
CA ALA A 159 -24.65 10.94 -6.75
C ALA A 159 -25.57 9.71 -6.95
N VAL A 160 -26.67 9.67 -6.19
CA VAL A 160 -27.66 8.59 -6.25
C VAL A 160 -29.05 9.19 -6.33
N SER A 161 -29.87 8.68 -7.25
CA SER A 161 -31.31 8.91 -7.26
C SER A 161 -32.04 7.72 -6.66
N PHE A 162 -32.98 8.01 -5.78
CA PHE A 162 -33.88 7.05 -5.19
C PHE A 162 -35.28 7.21 -5.80
N VAL A 163 -35.87 6.09 -6.20
CA VAL A 163 -37.21 6.04 -6.78
C VAL A 163 -38.05 5.08 -5.97
N ILE A 164 -39.16 5.58 -5.42
CA ILE A 164 -40.16 4.75 -4.74
C ILE A 164 -41.42 4.62 -5.60
N GLN A 165 -41.98 3.42 -5.64
CA GLN A 165 -43.20 3.09 -6.37
C GLN A 165 -44.09 2.21 -5.49
N GLY A 166 -45.35 2.58 -5.34
CA GLY A 166 -46.39 1.71 -4.75
C GLY A 166 -47.39 1.24 -5.81
N ALA A 167 -48.22 0.25 -5.46
CA ALA A 167 -49.24 -0.28 -6.37
C ALA A 167 -50.28 0.78 -6.80
N ASP A 168 -50.70 1.63 -5.86
CA ASP A 168 -51.74 2.65 -6.05
C ASP A 168 -51.25 4.09 -5.72
N THR A 169 -49.93 4.31 -5.65
CA THR A 169 -49.35 5.63 -5.35
C THR A 169 -48.49 6.17 -6.50
N PRO A 170 -48.45 7.50 -6.71
CA PRO A 170 -47.57 8.09 -7.71
C PRO A 170 -46.11 7.72 -7.47
N THR A 171 -45.36 7.43 -8.53
CA THR A 171 -43.92 7.23 -8.45
C THR A 171 -43.24 8.52 -7.97
N LEU A 172 -42.52 8.44 -6.85
CA LEU A 172 -41.78 9.58 -6.33
C LEU A 172 -40.28 9.35 -6.55
N SER A 173 -39.60 10.33 -7.14
CA SER A 173 -38.15 10.32 -7.32
C SER A 173 -37.50 11.47 -6.55
N ARG A 174 -36.37 11.19 -5.91
CA ARG A 174 -35.50 12.15 -5.24
C ARG A 174 -34.06 11.82 -5.57
N ALA A 175 -33.16 12.79 -5.52
CA ALA A 175 -31.74 12.56 -5.77
C ALA A 175 -30.87 13.40 -4.85
N SER A 176 -29.63 12.97 -4.65
CA SER A 176 -28.62 13.71 -3.90
C SER A 176 -27.27 13.66 -4.62
N GLU A 177 -26.55 14.78 -4.64
CA GLU A 177 -25.17 14.86 -5.09
C GLU A 177 -24.24 14.47 -3.92
N GLY A 178 -24.16 13.17 -3.64
CA GLY A 178 -23.36 12.63 -2.54
C GLY A 178 -24.09 12.63 -1.20
N ALA A 179 -23.36 12.88 -0.11
CA ALA A 179 -23.88 12.76 1.24
C ALA A 179 -25.03 13.76 1.50
N THR A 180 -26.17 13.24 1.96
CA THR A 180 -27.34 14.07 2.25
C THR A 180 -27.15 14.86 3.53
N GLN A 181 -27.24 16.19 3.46
CA GLN A 181 -27.34 17.03 4.67
C GLN A 181 -28.72 16.93 5.34
N THR A 182 -29.77 16.76 4.53
CA THR A 182 -31.14 16.53 4.99
C THR A 182 -31.71 15.27 4.33
N PRO A 183 -32.48 14.44 5.05
CA PRO A 183 -33.04 13.22 4.47
C PRO A 183 -33.97 13.52 3.29
N LEU A 184 -33.89 12.69 2.26
CA LEU A 184 -34.85 12.67 1.15
C LEU A 184 -36.17 12.09 1.67
N VAL A 185 -37.24 12.88 1.60
CA VAL A 185 -38.55 12.49 2.15
C VAL A 185 -39.47 11.97 1.05
N PHE A 186 -39.90 10.73 1.21
CA PHE A 186 -40.96 10.08 0.46
C PHE A 186 -42.21 9.98 1.34
N GLY A 187 -43.14 10.92 1.16
CA GLY A 187 -44.40 10.95 1.91
C GLY A 187 -45.57 10.40 1.11
N LYS A 188 -46.76 10.45 1.73
CA LYS A 188 -48.06 10.06 1.14
C LYS A 188 -48.18 8.57 0.93
N LEU A 189 -47.68 7.82 1.91
CA LEU A 189 -47.68 6.37 1.92
C LEU A 189 -48.82 5.88 2.84
N SER A 190 -49.57 4.89 2.37
CA SER A 190 -50.50 4.08 3.15
C SER A 190 -49.76 3.03 3.97
N GLU A 191 -50.20 2.81 5.21
CA GLU A 191 -49.68 1.77 6.13
C GLU A 191 -50.04 0.35 5.66
N ASP A 192 -51.15 0.19 4.94
CA ASP A 192 -51.56 -1.08 4.32
C ASP A 192 -50.95 -1.29 2.92
N GLY A 193 -50.18 -0.31 2.43
CA GLY A 193 -49.58 -0.34 1.09
C GLY A 193 -48.32 -1.19 1.00
N SER A 194 -47.95 -1.57 -0.23
CA SER A 194 -46.67 -2.20 -0.55
C SER A 194 -45.85 -1.31 -1.49
N TYR A 195 -44.54 -1.25 -1.26
CA TYR A 195 -43.64 -0.33 -1.96
C TYR A 195 -42.39 -1.02 -2.47
N SER A 196 -41.87 -0.51 -3.58
CA SER A 196 -40.56 -0.82 -4.12
C SER A 196 -39.68 0.41 -4.04
N LEU A 197 -38.41 0.24 -3.66
CA LEU A 197 -37.41 1.29 -3.67
C LEU A 197 -36.26 0.88 -4.55
N LYS A 198 -35.86 1.79 -5.44
CA LYS A 198 -34.73 1.63 -6.35
C LYS A 198 -33.70 2.72 -6.12
N ALA A 199 -32.44 2.38 -6.35
CA ALA A 199 -31.33 3.32 -6.42
C ALA A 199 -30.75 3.33 -7.83
N LYS A 200 -30.47 4.53 -8.34
CA LYS A 200 -29.90 4.77 -9.65
C LYS A 200 -28.64 5.62 -9.53
N ILE A 201 -27.54 5.08 -10.04
CA ILE A 201 -26.27 5.77 -10.22
C ILE A 201 -26.04 5.90 -11.73
N LEU A 202 -25.66 7.09 -12.21
CA LEU A 202 -25.48 7.34 -13.63
C LEU A 202 -24.46 6.37 -14.23
N GLY A 203 -24.82 5.67 -15.32
CA GLY A 203 -23.92 4.70 -15.98
C GLY A 203 -23.81 3.33 -15.30
N VAL A 204 -24.52 3.11 -14.20
CA VAL A 204 -24.62 1.81 -13.51
C VAL A 204 -26.05 1.27 -13.70
N PRO A 205 -26.24 -0.05 -13.90
CA PRO A 205 -27.56 -0.66 -13.88
C PRO A 205 -28.35 -0.28 -12.62
N GLU A 206 -29.66 -0.04 -12.80
CA GLU A 206 -30.55 0.31 -11.70
C GLU A 206 -30.56 -0.80 -10.64
N GLN A 207 -30.37 -0.42 -9.38
CA GLN A 207 -30.36 -1.34 -8.25
C GLN A 207 -31.74 -1.35 -7.59
N MET A 208 -32.40 -2.50 -7.59
CA MET A 208 -33.57 -2.72 -6.75
C MET A 208 -33.11 -2.88 -5.30
N LEU A 209 -33.47 -1.94 -4.42
CA LEU A 209 -33.14 -2.03 -2.99
C LEU A 209 -34.12 -2.94 -2.28
N PHE A 210 -35.41 -2.80 -2.57
CA PHE A 210 -36.45 -3.76 -2.18
C PHE A 210 -37.62 -3.68 -3.15
N ASN A 211 -38.31 -4.80 -3.34
CA ASN A 211 -39.38 -4.93 -4.34
C ASN A 211 -40.69 -5.34 -3.68
N ASN A 212 -41.73 -4.54 -3.88
CA ASN A 212 -43.10 -4.79 -3.43
C ASN A 212 -43.22 -5.26 -1.98
N VAL A 213 -42.57 -4.56 -1.05
CA VAL A 213 -42.55 -4.88 0.38
C VAL A 213 -43.69 -4.15 1.10
N PRO A 214 -44.52 -4.83 1.91
CA PRO A 214 -45.53 -4.19 2.75
C PRO A 214 -44.93 -3.15 3.70
N TYR A 215 -45.59 -2.01 3.89
CA TYR A 215 -45.08 -0.96 4.80
C TYR A 215 -44.92 -1.47 6.22
N ALA A 216 -45.86 -2.30 6.70
CA ALA A 216 -45.78 -2.96 8.00
C ALA A 216 -44.50 -3.80 8.16
N ASP A 217 -44.00 -4.41 7.08
CA ASP A 217 -42.75 -5.17 7.11
C ASP A 217 -41.52 -4.27 7.20
N LEU A 218 -41.59 -3.05 6.65
CA LEU A 218 -40.53 -2.05 6.77
C LEU A 218 -40.43 -1.45 8.18
N LEU A 219 -41.41 -1.68 9.07
CA LEU A 219 -41.34 -1.29 10.49
C LEU A 219 -40.52 -2.29 11.31
N ASP A 220 -40.31 -3.51 10.81
CA ASP A 220 -39.62 -4.59 11.53
C ASP A 220 -38.18 -4.75 11.00
N ILE A 221 -37.22 -4.56 11.89
CA ILE A 221 -35.79 -4.66 11.55
C ILE A 221 -35.40 -6.06 11.06
N GLU A 222 -35.99 -7.12 11.58
CA GLU A 222 -35.63 -8.49 11.18
C GLU A 222 -36.15 -8.81 9.78
N LYS A 223 -37.33 -8.29 9.43
CA LYS A 223 -37.85 -8.36 8.05
C LYS A 223 -37.01 -7.53 7.09
N VAL A 224 -36.58 -6.32 7.50
CA VAL A 224 -35.69 -5.48 6.69
C VAL A 224 -34.33 -6.13 6.48
N LYS A 225 -33.75 -6.78 7.50
CA LYS A 225 -32.51 -7.58 7.37
C LYS A 225 -32.67 -8.71 6.34
N ALA A 226 -33.82 -9.38 6.33
CA ALA A 226 -34.09 -10.47 5.39
C ALA A 226 -34.13 -10.02 3.92
N LEU A 227 -34.33 -8.72 3.64
CA LEU A 227 -34.27 -8.16 2.28
C LEU A 227 -32.86 -8.13 1.70
N LYS A 228 -31.82 -8.27 2.52
CA LYS A 228 -30.39 -8.28 2.10
C LYS A 228 -30.02 -7.10 1.19
N ILE A 229 -30.47 -5.91 1.55
CA ILE A 229 -30.30 -4.70 0.75
C ILE A 229 -28.80 -4.39 0.58
N GLY A 230 -28.34 -4.50 -0.67
CA GLY A 230 -26.94 -4.30 -1.03
C GLY A 230 -26.15 -5.58 -1.33
N ALA A 231 -26.73 -6.78 -1.23
CA ALA A 231 -26.01 -8.04 -1.50
C ALA A 231 -25.37 -8.15 -2.90
N GLU A 232 -25.83 -7.35 -3.85
CA GLU A 232 -25.28 -7.27 -5.22
C GLU A 232 -24.25 -6.14 -5.39
N GLY A 233 -23.77 -5.53 -4.30
CA GLY A 233 -22.88 -4.36 -4.34
C GLY A 233 -23.60 -3.03 -4.50
N GLY A 234 -22.86 -1.99 -4.89
CA GLY A 234 -23.37 -0.64 -5.00
C GLY A 234 -23.90 -0.11 -3.65
N VAL A 235 -25.09 0.48 -3.67
CA VAL A 235 -25.69 1.12 -2.49
C VAL A 235 -26.02 0.07 -1.42
N GLN A 236 -25.55 0.29 -0.19
CA GLN A 236 -25.76 -0.61 0.95
C GLN A 236 -26.62 0.06 2.03
N LEU A 237 -27.51 -0.69 2.66
CA LEU A 237 -28.19 -0.23 3.88
C LEU A 237 -27.23 -0.36 5.08
N ILE A 238 -27.06 0.72 5.85
CA ILE A 238 -26.19 0.72 7.04
C ILE A 238 -26.98 0.89 8.33
N LYS A 239 -28.14 1.53 8.28
CA LYS A 239 -28.99 1.74 9.45
C LYS A 239 -30.45 1.82 9.05
N HIS A 240 -31.29 1.32 9.93
CA HIS A 240 -32.74 1.44 9.87
C HIS A 240 -33.22 1.97 11.23
N SER A 241 -34.22 2.84 11.20
CA SER A 241 -34.89 3.29 12.41
C SER A 241 -36.34 3.64 12.13
N VAL A 242 -37.20 3.44 13.13
CA VAL A 242 -38.62 3.77 13.06
C VAL A 242 -38.90 4.86 14.09
N SER A 243 -39.58 5.94 13.67
CA SER A 243 -40.02 6.99 14.58
C SER A 243 -41.21 6.54 15.42
N GLY A 244 -41.50 7.22 16.53
CA GLY A 244 -42.69 6.94 17.36
C GLY A 244 -44.03 7.09 16.61
N GLU A 245 -44.04 7.79 15.48
CA GLU A 245 -45.21 7.96 14.59
C GLU A 245 -45.32 6.84 13.53
N GLY A 246 -44.37 5.89 13.51
CA GLY A 246 -44.31 4.81 12.52
C GLY A 246 -43.73 5.24 11.16
N ASN A 247 -42.90 6.29 11.12
CA ASN A 247 -42.14 6.65 9.92
C ASN A 247 -40.86 5.81 9.85
N VAL A 248 -40.53 5.28 8.67
CA VAL A 248 -39.32 4.49 8.44
C VAL A 248 -38.20 5.41 7.96
N HIS A 249 -37.00 5.29 8.53
CA HIS A 249 -35.80 5.96 8.06
C HIS A 249 -34.74 4.93 7.69
N LEU A 250 -34.33 4.95 6.43
CA LEU A 250 -33.28 4.11 5.86
C LEU A 250 -32.04 4.97 5.60
N TYR A 251 -30.90 4.51 6.12
CA TYR A 251 -29.61 5.15 5.90
C TYR A 251 -28.77 4.26 5.00
N PHE A 252 -28.28 4.83 3.91
CA PHE A 252 -27.48 4.14 2.92
C PHE A 252 -26.07 4.71 2.87
N ILE A 253 -25.12 3.88 2.43
CA ILE A 253 -23.84 4.31 1.86
C ILE A 253 -23.88 4.06 0.36
N SER A 254 -23.29 4.97 -0.40
CA SER A 254 -23.29 4.91 -1.87
C SER A 254 -22.44 3.77 -2.44
N GLU A 255 -21.48 3.27 -1.68
CA GLU A 255 -20.54 2.23 -2.08
C GLU A 255 -20.33 1.27 -0.89
N PRO A 256 -19.99 -0.01 -1.12
CA PRO A 256 -19.69 -0.92 -0.02
C PRO A 256 -18.45 -0.49 0.78
N PRO A 257 -18.35 -0.86 2.08
CA PRO A 257 -17.13 -0.66 2.87
C PRO A 257 -15.90 -1.28 2.20
N SER A 258 -14.72 -0.73 2.46
CA SER A 258 -13.47 -1.21 1.86
C SER A 258 -12.43 -1.58 2.92
N ILE A 259 -11.79 -2.73 2.79
CA ILE A 259 -10.71 -3.18 3.69
C ILE A 259 -9.45 -3.46 2.86
N GLY A 260 -8.35 -2.76 3.17
CA GLY A 260 -7.05 -2.96 2.53
C GLY A 260 -6.13 -3.84 3.36
N ILE A 261 -5.62 -4.92 2.79
CA ILE A 261 -4.67 -5.84 3.45
C ILE A 261 -3.31 -5.76 2.74
N PHE A 262 -2.24 -5.52 3.51
CA PHE A 262 -0.91 -5.22 2.97
C PHE A 262 0.14 -6.18 3.55
N PHE A 263 0.58 -7.17 2.75
CA PHE A 263 1.57 -8.18 3.14
C PHE A 263 2.98 -7.79 2.68
N ASP A 264 3.87 -7.44 3.61
CA ASP A 264 5.22 -7.02 3.26
C ASP A 264 6.19 -8.18 2.97
N GLY A 265 7.31 -7.87 2.32
CA GLY A 265 8.38 -8.82 2.03
C GLY A 265 9.21 -9.14 3.28
N THR A 266 9.84 -10.31 3.31
CA THR A 266 10.67 -10.78 4.45
C THR A 266 11.75 -9.82 4.88
N GLY A 267 11.94 -9.71 6.19
CA GLY A 267 12.95 -8.85 6.77
C GLY A 267 12.64 -7.36 6.66
N ASN A 268 11.47 -7.00 6.11
CA ASN A 268 10.95 -5.65 6.08
C ASN A 268 9.83 -5.50 7.10
N ASN A 269 9.91 -4.40 7.83
CA ASN A 269 8.91 -3.99 8.78
C ASN A 269 8.87 -2.46 8.75
N LYS A 270 7.71 -1.91 8.36
CA LYS A 270 7.43 -0.47 8.29
C LYS A 270 7.92 0.34 9.51
N TYR A 271 7.88 -0.24 10.71
CA TYR A 271 8.28 0.43 11.95
C TYR A 271 9.79 0.30 12.22
N ASN A 272 10.41 -0.84 11.89
CA ASN A 272 11.83 -1.08 12.18
C ASN A 272 12.74 -0.49 11.09
N ASP A 273 12.29 -0.47 9.83
CA ASP A 273 13.08 0.00 8.68
C ASP A 273 13.30 1.53 8.67
N ILE A 274 12.78 2.25 9.68
CA ILE A 274 12.94 3.70 9.86
C ILE A 274 13.81 4.03 11.09
N LEU A 275 14.05 3.05 11.99
CA LEU A 275 14.57 3.30 13.33
C LEU A 275 16.08 3.09 13.48
N ASP A 276 16.73 2.33 12.58
CA ASP A 276 18.17 2.10 12.65
C ASP A 276 18.92 2.96 11.61
N PRO A 277 19.64 4.02 12.02
CA PRO A 277 20.46 4.83 11.12
C PRO A 277 21.67 4.07 10.54
N PHE A 278 21.87 2.81 10.93
CA PHE A 278 22.90 1.90 10.40
C PHE A 278 22.33 0.75 9.57
N ASP A 279 21.00 0.64 9.37
CA ASP A 279 20.40 -0.35 8.47
C ASP A 279 20.24 0.25 7.06
N ASP A 280 20.66 -0.49 6.05
CA ASP A 280 20.72 -0.08 4.63
C ASP A 280 19.32 -0.18 3.95
N LYS A 281 18.23 0.01 4.70
CA LYS A 281 16.87 -0.27 4.25
C LYS A 281 15.98 0.97 4.22
N GLU A 282 15.05 0.95 3.27
CA GLU A 282 13.92 1.88 3.21
C GLU A 282 12.59 1.12 3.25
N PRO A 283 11.49 1.76 3.68
CA PRO A 283 10.16 1.18 3.59
C PRO A 283 9.83 0.71 2.17
N THR A 284 9.26 -0.48 2.07
CA THR A 284 8.87 -1.08 0.78
C THR A 284 7.70 -0.33 0.14
N ASN A 285 7.41 -0.67 -1.11
CA ASN A 285 6.23 -0.18 -1.80
C ASN A 285 4.92 -0.62 -1.12
N ILE A 286 4.92 -1.72 -0.36
CA ILE A 286 3.77 -2.15 0.43
C ILE A 286 3.51 -1.20 1.59
N ALA A 287 4.55 -0.84 2.34
CA ALA A 287 4.44 0.16 3.40
C ALA A 287 3.97 1.53 2.86
N LYS A 288 4.49 1.95 1.70
CA LYS A 288 4.09 3.20 1.03
C LYS A 288 2.63 3.15 0.55
N LEU A 289 2.16 2.05 -0.02
CA LEU A 289 0.75 1.90 -0.41
C LEU A 289 -0.20 1.87 0.79
N HIS A 290 0.20 1.21 1.88
CA HIS A 290 -0.56 1.22 3.13
C HIS A 290 -0.72 2.64 3.70
N GLU A 291 0.33 3.48 3.67
CA GLU A 291 0.25 4.90 4.08
C GLU A 291 -0.69 5.74 3.20
N LEU A 292 -0.84 5.35 1.94
CA LEU A 292 -1.75 6.01 1.02
C LEU A 292 -3.19 5.55 1.17
N TYR A 293 -3.47 4.38 1.76
CA TYR A 293 -4.83 3.89 1.92
C TYR A 293 -5.66 4.84 2.80
N ASP A 294 -6.84 5.25 2.32
CA ASP A 294 -7.59 6.37 2.90
C ASP A 294 -8.52 5.95 4.05
N THR A 295 -7.91 5.48 5.15
CA THR A 295 -8.61 5.18 6.41
C THR A 295 -9.22 6.39 7.12
N GLY A 296 -9.07 7.60 6.54
CA GLY A 296 -9.79 8.79 7.01
C GLY A 296 -11.26 8.81 6.55
N LYS A 297 -11.61 8.01 5.54
CA LYS A 297 -12.99 7.84 5.06
C LYS A 297 -13.76 6.88 5.97
N LYS A 298 -15.05 7.14 6.15
CA LYS A 298 -15.94 6.27 6.91
C LYS A 298 -16.01 4.89 6.25
N PHE A 299 -15.95 3.83 7.06
CA PHE A 299 -16.00 2.43 6.60
C PHE A 299 -14.87 2.03 5.63
N VAL A 300 -13.72 2.69 5.74
CA VAL A 300 -12.49 2.29 5.06
C VAL A 300 -11.46 1.89 6.12
N PHE A 301 -11.07 0.63 6.11
CA PHE A 301 -10.17 0.03 7.10
C PHE A 301 -8.92 -0.52 6.42
N SER A 302 -7.81 -0.66 7.15
CA SER A 302 -6.63 -1.33 6.61
C SER A 302 -5.83 -2.06 7.67
N GLU A 303 -5.17 -3.13 7.25
CA GLU A 303 -4.25 -3.91 8.05
C GLU A 303 -2.90 -4.05 7.34
N TYR A 304 -1.82 -3.83 8.09
CA TYR A 304 -0.47 -4.08 7.61
C TYR A 304 0.13 -5.30 8.31
N ILE A 305 0.56 -6.24 7.49
CA ILE A 305 1.12 -7.52 7.89
C ILE A 305 2.61 -7.50 7.55
N GLU A 306 3.44 -7.56 8.59
CA GLU A 306 4.89 -7.52 8.45
C GLU A 306 5.46 -8.76 7.75
N GLY A 307 6.65 -8.62 7.18
CA GLY A 307 7.30 -9.68 6.44
C GLY A 307 7.67 -10.91 7.28
N VAL A 308 7.94 -12.02 6.59
CA VAL A 308 8.54 -13.22 7.22
C VAL A 308 9.83 -12.86 7.94
N GLY A 309 10.04 -13.34 9.17
CA GLY A 309 11.28 -13.13 9.94
C GLY A 309 11.38 -11.82 10.74
N THR A 310 10.32 -11.00 10.81
CA THR A 310 10.23 -9.86 11.73
C THR A 310 9.03 -10.04 12.65
N ALA A 311 9.17 -9.65 13.92
CA ALA A 311 8.06 -9.61 14.88
C ALA A 311 8.17 -8.36 15.74
N ALA A 312 7.13 -7.54 15.77
CA ALA A 312 7.03 -6.42 16.72
C ALA A 312 6.39 -6.87 18.06
N GLY A 313 7.18 -7.04 19.12
CA GLY A 313 6.72 -6.69 20.48
C GLY A 313 5.83 -7.63 21.34
N LYS A 314 5.84 -8.98 21.20
CA LYS A 314 5.18 -10.03 22.07
C LYS A 314 3.63 -10.17 21.91
N LYS A 315 2.87 -11.19 22.38
CA LYS A 315 2.93 -12.66 22.65
C LYS A 315 1.47 -13.18 22.45
N ASP A 316 1.31 -14.45 22.07
CA ASP A 316 0.13 -15.03 21.39
C ASP A 316 -1.21 -15.12 22.15
N SER A 317 -2.30 -15.24 21.39
CA SER A 317 -3.65 -15.70 21.78
C SER A 317 -4.26 -16.45 20.59
N ILE A 318 -4.26 -17.79 20.54
CA ILE A 318 -5.28 -18.76 21.02
C ILE A 318 -6.71 -18.43 20.54
N ILE A 319 -7.00 -18.64 19.26
CA ILE A 319 -8.38 -18.91 18.82
C ILE A 319 -8.38 -20.26 18.10
N ASP A 320 -8.25 -21.28 18.96
CA ASP A 320 -8.63 -22.68 18.85
C ASP A 320 -8.18 -23.50 17.63
N LEU A 321 -7.01 -24.14 17.80
CA LEU A 321 -6.61 -25.56 17.62
C LEU A 321 -7.33 -26.52 16.63
N ALA A 322 -8.29 -26.08 15.81
CA ALA A 322 -9.19 -26.95 15.03
C ALA A 322 -9.17 -26.71 13.50
N VAL A 323 -8.51 -25.65 12.99
CA VAL A 323 -8.17 -25.47 11.54
C VAL A 323 -6.75 -26.01 11.27
N ALA A 324 -6.43 -27.14 11.90
CA ALA A 324 -5.08 -27.55 12.24
C ALA A 324 -4.24 -28.01 11.03
N TYR A 325 -3.01 -27.48 10.96
CA TYR A 325 -1.80 -28.01 10.29
C TYR A 325 -1.18 -27.26 9.07
N SER A 326 -1.78 -26.20 8.49
CA SER A 326 -1.18 -25.56 7.28
C SER A 326 -1.24 -24.01 7.13
N PHE A 327 -1.66 -23.22 8.13
CA PHE A 327 -1.82 -21.75 7.97
C PHE A 327 -0.73 -20.90 8.65
N ASP A 328 -0.08 -20.01 7.89
CA ASP A 328 0.85 -18.96 8.38
C ASP A 328 0.10 -17.96 9.31
N GLU A 329 0.70 -17.62 10.46
CA GLU A 329 0.18 -16.65 11.45
C GLU A 329 -0.23 -15.31 10.83
N ARG A 330 0.43 -14.89 9.73
CA ARG A 330 0.10 -13.69 8.95
C ARG A 330 -1.27 -13.76 8.30
N LEU A 331 -1.65 -14.92 7.78
CA LEU A 331 -2.97 -15.13 7.19
C LEU A 331 -4.05 -15.09 8.27
N LEU A 332 -3.77 -15.68 9.43
CA LEU A 332 -4.66 -15.62 10.60
C LEU A 332 -4.83 -14.18 11.08
N LYS A 333 -3.74 -13.41 11.17
CA LYS A 333 -3.80 -11.98 11.53
C LYS A 333 -4.63 -11.17 10.54
N ALA A 334 -4.45 -11.41 9.24
CA ALA A 334 -5.24 -10.74 8.20
C ALA A 334 -6.74 -11.10 8.30
N LEU A 335 -7.08 -12.38 8.52
CA LEU A 335 -8.46 -12.83 8.72
C LEU A 335 -9.09 -12.20 9.97
N ALA A 336 -8.36 -12.21 11.10
CA ALA A 336 -8.83 -11.61 12.34
C ALA A 336 -9.17 -10.13 12.17
N SER A 337 -8.29 -9.37 11.51
CA SER A 337 -8.52 -7.95 11.22
C SER A 337 -9.76 -7.72 10.33
N ILE A 338 -10.02 -8.61 9.36
CA ILE A 338 -11.28 -8.57 8.59
C ILE A 338 -12.48 -8.82 9.51
N PHE A 339 -12.46 -9.86 10.32
CA PHE A 339 -13.59 -10.21 11.19
C PHE A 339 -13.90 -9.09 12.18
N GLU A 340 -12.87 -8.51 12.81
CA GLU A 340 -13.02 -7.34 13.69
C GLU A 340 -13.59 -6.12 12.96
N SER A 341 -13.23 -5.92 11.68
CA SER A 341 -13.73 -4.80 10.89
C SER A 341 -15.18 -4.97 10.46
N ILE A 342 -15.62 -6.21 10.14
CA ILE A 342 -16.98 -6.47 9.62
C ILE A 342 -18.00 -6.76 10.72
N ASP A 343 -17.58 -7.31 11.87
CA ASP A 343 -18.44 -7.64 13.00
C ASP A 343 -18.63 -6.42 13.92
N THR A 344 -19.23 -5.37 13.36
CA THR A 344 -19.53 -4.13 14.08
C THR A 344 -21.00 -3.77 13.96
N ASN A 345 -21.55 -3.14 15.01
CA ASN A 345 -22.94 -2.68 15.01
C ASN A 345 -23.26 -1.70 13.89
N GLU A 346 -22.27 -0.93 13.40
CA GLU A 346 -22.46 0.00 12.28
C GLU A 346 -22.54 -0.70 10.91
N LEU A 347 -22.04 -1.94 10.80
CA LEU A 347 -22.03 -2.73 9.57
C LEU A 347 -23.00 -3.93 9.61
N ILE A 348 -23.83 -4.04 10.65
CA ILE A 348 -24.73 -5.18 10.82
C ILE A 348 -25.69 -5.37 9.63
N LEU A 349 -26.15 -4.28 9.02
CA LEU A 349 -27.07 -4.30 7.87
C LEU A 349 -26.37 -4.34 6.50
N VAL A 350 -25.04 -4.12 6.45
CA VAL A 350 -24.28 -4.20 5.21
C VAL A 350 -24.27 -5.64 4.71
N ASN A 351 -24.30 -5.86 3.39
CA ASN A 351 -24.26 -7.22 2.84
C ASN A 351 -22.96 -7.49 2.08
N THR A 352 -22.34 -6.48 1.48
CA THR A 352 -21.11 -6.64 0.70
C THR A 352 -19.97 -5.80 1.29
N VAL A 353 -18.75 -6.33 1.27
CA VAL A 353 -17.53 -5.61 1.64
C VAL A 353 -16.47 -5.82 0.56
N LEU A 354 -15.83 -4.75 0.11
CA LEU A 354 -14.74 -4.80 -0.86
C LEU A 354 -13.41 -4.99 -0.14
N LEU A 355 -12.59 -5.91 -0.65
CA LEU A 355 -11.24 -6.17 -0.19
C LEU A 355 -10.23 -5.73 -1.24
N ASP A 356 -9.14 -5.10 -0.81
CA ASP A 356 -7.98 -4.84 -1.65
C ASP A 356 -6.77 -5.50 -1.00
N CYS A 357 -6.07 -6.36 -1.73
CA CYS A 357 -4.96 -7.13 -1.21
C CYS A 357 -3.67 -6.75 -1.93
N PHE A 358 -2.64 -6.38 -1.18
CA PHE A 358 -1.32 -6.06 -1.73
C PHE A 358 -0.25 -6.94 -1.12
N GLY A 359 0.76 -7.29 -1.90
CA GLY A 359 1.89 -8.02 -1.35
C GLY A 359 3.19 -7.89 -2.14
N PHE A 360 4.32 -8.04 -1.47
CA PHE A 360 5.65 -8.07 -2.10
C PHE A 360 6.40 -9.35 -1.73
N SER A 361 7.09 -9.99 -2.68
CA SER A 361 7.95 -11.15 -2.44
C SER A 361 7.18 -12.34 -1.86
N ARG A 362 7.56 -12.82 -0.68
CA ARG A 362 6.78 -13.80 0.12
C ARG A 362 5.46 -13.22 0.64
N GLY A 363 5.39 -11.92 0.89
CA GLY A 363 4.13 -11.24 1.17
C GLY A 363 3.16 -11.31 -0.03
N ALA A 364 3.66 -11.31 -1.26
CA ALA A 364 2.83 -11.55 -2.45
C ALA A 364 2.32 -12.99 -2.51
N ALA A 365 3.12 -13.98 -2.10
CA ALA A 365 2.67 -15.36 -1.98
C ALA A 365 1.57 -15.48 -0.90
N ALA A 366 1.77 -14.86 0.27
CA ALA A 366 0.75 -14.78 1.32
C ALA A 366 -0.53 -14.09 0.82
N ALA A 367 -0.42 -12.99 0.08
CA ALA A 367 -1.57 -12.30 -0.52
C ALA A 367 -2.37 -13.22 -1.46
N ARG A 368 -1.70 -14.01 -2.31
CA ARG A 368 -2.35 -14.97 -3.21
C ARG A 368 -3.04 -16.10 -2.44
N ALA A 369 -2.37 -16.66 -1.43
CA ALA A 369 -2.93 -17.68 -0.55
C ALA A 369 -4.15 -17.14 0.23
N PHE A 370 -4.06 -15.91 0.74
CA PHE A 370 -5.14 -15.23 1.43
C PHE A 370 -6.39 -15.05 0.55
N VAL A 371 -6.18 -14.63 -0.70
CA VAL A 371 -7.27 -14.48 -1.67
C VAL A 371 -7.99 -15.80 -1.89
N ASN A 372 -7.24 -16.89 -2.08
CA ASN A 372 -7.84 -18.23 -2.25
C ASN A 372 -8.58 -18.67 -0.99
N LEU A 373 -7.99 -18.51 0.19
CA LEU A 373 -8.61 -18.84 1.46
C LEU A 373 -9.96 -18.15 1.66
N VAL A 374 -10.01 -16.83 1.48
CA VAL A 374 -11.25 -16.06 1.65
C VAL A 374 -12.30 -16.46 0.61
N ASN A 375 -11.89 -16.75 -0.63
CA ASN A 375 -12.82 -17.23 -1.66
C ASN A 375 -13.36 -18.63 -1.34
N GLU A 376 -12.54 -19.54 -0.81
CA GLU A 376 -12.97 -20.86 -0.35
C GLU A 376 -13.95 -20.74 0.83
N MET A 377 -13.70 -19.84 1.78
CA MET A 377 -14.63 -19.55 2.88
C MET A 377 -15.98 -19.02 2.38
N ARG A 378 -15.97 -18.16 1.35
CA ARG A 378 -17.20 -17.65 0.73
C ARG A 378 -18.02 -18.74 0.05
N GLU A 379 -17.36 -19.60 -0.71
CA GLU A 379 -18.04 -20.74 -1.34
C GLU A 379 -18.64 -21.69 -0.31
N ALA A 380 -17.92 -21.93 0.78
CA ALA A 380 -18.39 -22.72 1.91
C ALA A 380 -19.48 -22.01 2.74
N GLN A 381 -19.81 -20.75 2.45
CA GLN A 381 -20.72 -19.90 3.22
C GLN A 381 -20.36 -19.88 4.71
N ASP A 382 -19.06 -19.74 4.99
CA ASP A 382 -18.52 -19.84 6.33
C ASP A 382 -19.17 -18.82 7.28
N ILE A 383 -19.66 -19.29 8.42
CA ILE A 383 -20.38 -18.48 9.41
C ILE A 383 -19.52 -17.32 9.97
N ARG A 384 -18.19 -17.44 9.92
CA ARG A 384 -17.26 -16.40 10.38
C ARG A 384 -17.30 -15.15 9.50
N LEU A 385 -17.82 -15.26 8.28
CA LEU A 385 -18.08 -14.10 7.41
C LEU A 385 -19.32 -13.31 7.84
N VAL A 386 -20.03 -13.74 8.89
CA VAL A 386 -21.20 -13.06 9.49
C VAL A 386 -22.27 -12.67 8.45
N GLY A 387 -22.46 -13.56 7.46
CA GLY A 387 -23.42 -13.38 6.36
C GLY A 387 -23.04 -12.30 5.34
N LYS A 388 -21.80 -11.78 5.36
CA LYS A 388 -21.28 -10.81 4.42
C LYS A 388 -20.66 -11.49 3.20
N GLU A 389 -20.84 -10.85 2.05
CA GLU A 389 -20.17 -11.19 0.82
C GLU A 389 -18.88 -10.37 0.69
N LEU A 390 -17.73 -11.03 0.81
CA LEU A 390 -16.41 -10.39 0.71
C LEU A 390 -15.88 -10.44 -0.72
N VAL A 391 -15.55 -9.32 -1.32
CA VAL A 391 -15.19 -9.28 -2.74
C VAL A 391 -13.83 -8.65 -2.91
N PHE A 392 -12.83 -9.41 -3.37
CA PHE A 392 -11.56 -8.80 -3.76
C PHE A 392 -11.78 -7.93 -4.99
N ARG A 393 -11.74 -6.61 -4.81
CA ARG A 393 -11.77 -5.64 -5.91
C ARG A 393 -10.44 -5.64 -6.64
N PHE A 394 -9.34 -5.56 -5.90
CA PHE A 394 -8.01 -5.45 -6.47
C PHE A 394 -6.99 -6.29 -5.73
N VAL A 395 -6.14 -7.01 -6.47
CA VAL A 395 -4.98 -7.73 -5.93
C VAL A 395 -3.71 -7.20 -6.60
N GLY A 396 -2.92 -6.43 -5.87
CA GLY A 396 -1.70 -5.78 -6.36
C GLY A 396 -0.43 -6.42 -5.79
N ILE A 397 0.28 -7.20 -6.59
CA ILE A 397 1.45 -7.95 -6.13
C ILE A 397 2.75 -7.51 -6.82
N PHE A 398 3.83 -7.50 -6.07
CA PHE A 398 5.18 -7.22 -6.55
C PHE A 398 6.03 -8.49 -6.41
N ASP A 399 6.60 -8.90 -7.54
CA ASP A 399 7.62 -9.93 -7.71
C ASP A 399 7.46 -11.15 -6.80
N THR A 400 6.38 -11.91 -7.02
CA THR A 400 6.00 -13.04 -6.16
C THR A 400 7.08 -14.11 -6.12
N VAL A 401 7.56 -14.41 -4.91
CA VAL A 401 8.50 -15.51 -4.63
C VAL A 401 7.88 -16.43 -3.60
N ALA A 402 7.49 -17.63 -4.03
CA ALA A 402 6.88 -18.66 -3.17
C ALA A 402 7.89 -19.41 -2.31
N SER A 403 9.17 -19.41 -2.70
CA SER A 403 10.22 -20.20 -2.06
C SER A 403 10.53 -19.69 -0.64
N ILE A 404 10.31 -20.55 0.34
CA ILE A 404 10.91 -20.46 1.67
C ILE A 404 12.02 -21.52 1.69
N GLY A 405 13.24 -21.08 1.93
CA GLY A 405 14.34 -21.96 2.25
C GLY A 405 15.10 -21.28 3.36
N GLY A 406 15.29 -21.99 4.48
CA GLY A 406 16.44 -21.73 5.33
C GLY A 406 17.73 -21.83 4.49
N ASP A 407 18.84 -21.41 5.07
CA ASP A 407 20.14 -21.63 4.47
C ASP A 407 20.37 -23.13 4.21
N GLY A 408 20.11 -23.61 2.99
CA GLY A 408 20.79 -24.78 2.43
C GLY A 408 20.02 -26.08 2.22
N ASP A 409 18.75 -26.08 1.80
CA ASP A 409 18.21 -27.23 1.04
C ASP A 409 17.70 -26.80 -0.35
N ASN A 410 17.72 -27.75 -1.29
CA ASN A 410 17.41 -27.54 -2.72
C ASN A 410 16.14 -28.30 -3.11
N ASP A 411 15.19 -28.52 -2.20
CA ASP A 411 14.12 -29.49 -2.48
C ASP A 411 12.72 -28.94 -2.66
N HIS A 412 12.55 -27.62 -2.79
CA HIS A 412 11.22 -27.02 -3.06
C HIS A 412 10.10 -27.59 -2.15
N SER A 413 10.43 -28.00 -0.94
CA SER A 413 9.58 -28.88 -0.12
C SER A 413 8.76 -28.15 0.93
N GLU A 414 8.68 -26.81 0.87
CA GLU A 414 8.06 -26.02 1.95
C GLU A 414 6.90 -25.10 1.55
N LEU A 415 5.87 -25.17 2.41
CA LEU A 415 4.65 -24.38 2.70
C LEU A 415 3.75 -23.90 1.55
N TYR A 416 4.31 -23.43 0.43
CA TYR A 416 3.55 -22.95 -0.73
C TYR A 416 4.00 -23.61 -2.05
N ALA A 417 5.08 -24.39 -2.02
CA ALA A 417 5.57 -25.14 -3.17
C ALA A 417 4.76 -26.44 -3.34
N ARG A 418 4.34 -26.69 -4.59
CA ARG A 418 3.31 -27.69 -4.95
C ARG A 418 3.72 -29.16 -4.79
N ASP A 419 5.01 -29.44 -4.58
CA ASP A 419 5.55 -30.74 -4.98
C ASP A 419 5.79 -31.73 -3.83
N GLU A 420 5.73 -31.34 -2.54
CA GLU A 420 5.98 -32.28 -1.42
C GLU A 420 5.04 -32.20 -0.20
N LEU A 421 3.96 -31.42 -0.26
CA LEU A 421 2.95 -31.37 0.81
C LEU A 421 1.58 -31.77 0.27
N ASP A 422 0.90 -32.71 0.94
CA ASP A 422 -0.48 -33.11 0.61
C ASP A 422 -1.47 -31.91 0.62
N GLU A 423 -1.11 -30.80 1.28
CA GLU A 423 -1.89 -29.56 1.38
C GLU A 423 -1.02 -28.28 1.31
N ALA A 424 -0.23 -28.11 0.24
CA ALA A 424 0.47 -26.83 -0.01
C ALA A 424 -0.52 -25.67 -0.22
N ALA A 425 -0.25 -24.51 0.38
CA ALA A 425 -1.14 -23.37 0.24
C ALA A 425 -1.18 -22.86 -1.21
N ARG A 426 -2.41 -22.72 -1.72
CA ARG A 426 -2.66 -22.47 -3.13
C ARG A 426 -2.31 -21.03 -3.52
N LEU A 427 -1.39 -20.88 -4.47
CA LEU A 427 -1.03 -19.57 -5.03
C LEU A 427 -1.73 -19.26 -6.35
N ASP A 428 -2.24 -20.27 -7.07
CA ASP A 428 -2.88 -20.06 -8.36
C ASP A 428 -4.11 -19.14 -8.23
N LEU A 429 -4.22 -18.13 -9.11
CA LEU A 429 -5.37 -17.23 -9.16
C LEU A 429 -6.08 -17.39 -10.51
N ASN A 430 -7.41 -17.38 -10.52
CA ASN A 430 -8.20 -17.37 -11.76
C ASN A 430 -8.97 -16.07 -11.91
N GLN A 431 -9.71 -15.98 -13.02
CA GLN A 431 -10.59 -14.86 -13.31
C GLN A 431 -11.60 -14.54 -12.20
N ALA A 432 -12.03 -15.53 -11.40
CA ALA A 432 -12.99 -15.34 -10.33
C ALA A 432 -12.34 -14.95 -8.98
N SER A 433 -11.02 -15.02 -8.86
CA SER A 433 -10.30 -14.76 -7.61
C SER A 433 -10.44 -13.31 -7.13
N ALA A 434 -10.49 -12.35 -8.06
CA ALA A 434 -10.63 -10.93 -7.77
C ALA A 434 -11.18 -10.18 -8.99
N GLY A 435 -11.67 -8.95 -8.78
CA GLY A 435 -12.09 -8.05 -9.84
C GLY A 435 -10.97 -7.72 -10.81
N ALA A 436 -9.78 -7.40 -10.30
CA ALA A 436 -8.56 -7.24 -11.07
C ALA A 436 -7.32 -7.72 -10.29
N VAL A 437 -6.37 -8.31 -11.01
CA VAL A 437 -5.08 -8.76 -10.45
C VAL A 437 -3.95 -8.15 -11.25
N TYR A 438 -3.04 -7.42 -10.59
CA TYR A 438 -1.87 -6.84 -11.22
C TYR A 438 -0.57 -7.32 -10.57
N HIS A 439 0.33 -7.85 -11.39
CA HIS A 439 1.64 -8.33 -10.96
C HIS A 439 2.76 -7.56 -11.66
N LEU A 440 3.58 -6.88 -10.88
CA LEU A 440 4.83 -6.27 -11.35
C LEU A 440 5.99 -7.21 -11.06
N THR A 441 6.76 -7.57 -12.09
CA THR A 441 7.83 -8.57 -11.98
C THR A 441 9.20 -7.98 -12.30
N ALA A 442 10.24 -8.50 -11.64
CA ALA A 442 11.62 -8.07 -11.86
C ALA A 442 12.24 -8.79 -13.07
N TRP A 443 12.59 -8.02 -14.10
CA TRP A 443 13.24 -8.56 -15.29
C TRP A 443 14.69 -8.95 -15.03
N ASP A 444 15.43 -8.22 -14.20
CA ASP A 444 16.88 -8.42 -14.06
C ASP A 444 17.26 -9.32 -12.86
N GLU A 445 16.28 -9.87 -12.15
CA GLU A 445 16.50 -10.85 -11.07
C GLU A 445 16.98 -12.20 -11.61
N ARG A 446 18.01 -12.78 -10.98
CA ARG A 446 18.70 -14.00 -11.45
C ARG A 446 19.05 -14.98 -10.35
N ARG A 447 18.77 -14.66 -9.08
CA ARG A 447 19.07 -15.55 -7.96
C ARG A 447 18.22 -16.82 -8.04
N ASP A 448 18.88 -17.95 -7.83
CA ASP A 448 18.27 -19.29 -7.79
C ASP A 448 17.19 -19.40 -6.72
N LYS A 449 17.41 -18.79 -5.54
CA LYS A 449 16.46 -18.75 -4.42
C LYS A 449 15.31 -17.76 -4.58
N PHE A 450 15.22 -17.06 -5.71
CA PHE A 450 14.16 -16.09 -6.00
C PHE A 450 13.37 -16.47 -7.25
N PRO A 451 12.83 -17.70 -7.36
CA PRO A 451 12.02 -18.08 -8.51
C PRO A 451 10.74 -17.23 -8.55
N LEU A 452 10.35 -16.80 -9.74
CA LEU A 452 9.13 -16.04 -9.97
C LEU A 452 7.92 -16.98 -9.97
N SER A 453 6.89 -16.68 -9.19
CA SER A 453 5.57 -17.30 -9.34
C SER A 453 4.70 -16.41 -10.24
N ALA A 454 4.59 -16.73 -11.52
CA ALA A 454 3.89 -15.93 -12.51
C ALA A 454 2.36 -16.01 -12.36
N LEU A 455 1.66 -15.02 -12.92
CA LEU A 455 0.23 -15.04 -13.22
C LEU A 455 -0.06 -15.65 -14.60
N LYS A 456 0.93 -15.62 -15.51
CA LYS A 456 0.84 -16.27 -16.81
C LYS A 456 0.64 -17.78 -16.64
N ASN A 457 -0.25 -18.33 -17.44
CA ASN A 457 -0.38 -19.78 -17.61
C ASN A 457 0.82 -20.32 -18.41
N LYS A 458 1.00 -21.64 -18.39
CA LYS A 458 2.13 -22.31 -19.08
C LYS A 458 2.18 -22.05 -20.59
N ASP A 459 1.04 -21.75 -21.22
CA ASP A 459 0.92 -21.38 -22.63
C ASP A 459 1.18 -19.88 -22.90
N GLY A 460 1.49 -19.10 -21.87
CA GLY A 460 1.71 -17.66 -21.93
C GLY A 460 0.43 -16.82 -21.82
N SER A 461 -0.75 -17.44 -21.72
CA SER A 461 -2.02 -16.72 -21.59
C SER A 461 -2.20 -16.09 -20.21
N LEU A 462 -3.00 -15.03 -20.14
CA LEU A 462 -3.49 -14.40 -18.91
C LEU A 462 -5.02 -14.39 -18.93
N PHE A 463 -5.63 -14.47 -17.74
CA PHE A 463 -7.07 -14.21 -17.61
C PHE A 463 -7.38 -12.74 -17.96
N ALA A 464 -8.60 -12.46 -18.42
CA ALA A 464 -8.97 -11.15 -18.95
C ALA A 464 -8.79 -9.99 -17.94
N ASN A 465 -8.94 -10.28 -16.65
CA ASN A 465 -8.76 -9.33 -15.55
C ASN A 465 -7.41 -9.45 -14.84
N HIS A 466 -6.46 -10.19 -15.44
CA HIS A 466 -5.10 -10.30 -14.95
C HIS A 466 -4.16 -9.50 -15.84
N LYS A 467 -3.21 -8.82 -15.20
CA LYS A 467 -2.14 -8.09 -15.88
C LYS A 467 -0.82 -8.45 -15.22
N GLU A 468 0.18 -8.78 -16.02
CA GLU A 468 1.53 -9.06 -15.55
C GLU A 468 2.52 -8.31 -16.43
N ASP A 469 3.17 -7.29 -15.85
CA ASP A 469 4.20 -6.52 -16.53
C ASP A 469 5.56 -6.80 -15.88
N TYR A 470 6.61 -6.85 -16.68
CA TYR A 470 7.98 -6.83 -16.17
C TYR A 470 8.51 -5.40 -16.19
N LEU A 471 9.38 -5.09 -15.23
CA LEU A 471 10.10 -3.82 -15.15
C LEU A 471 11.62 -4.06 -15.09
N PRO A 472 12.44 -3.13 -15.62
CA PRO A 472 13.88 -3.15 -15.38
C PRO A 472 14.17 -3.10 -13.88
N GLY A 473 15.13 -3.90 -13.43
CA GLY A 473 15.48 -4.01 -12.02
C GLY A 473 15.44 -5.44 -11.48
N VAL A 474 16.12 -5.63 -10.34
CA VAL A 474 16.05 -6.85 -9.54
C VAL A 474 14.90 -6.80 -8.52
N HIS A 475 14.68 -7.86 -7.75
CA HIS A 475 13.54 -8.02 -6.83
C HIS A 475 13.12 -6.75 -6.04
N SER A 476 14.07 -6.13 -5.33
CA SER A 476 13.82 -4.94 -4.51
C SER A 476 13.89 -3.63 -5.29
N ASP A 477 14.35 -3.62 -6.54
CA ASP A 477 14.13 -2.48 -7.45
C ASP A 477 12.67 -2.37 -7.87
N ILE A 478 11.88 -3.45 -7.70
CA ILE A 478 10.45 -3.48 -8.03
C ILE A 478 9.60 -3.30 -6.77
N GLY A 479 9.89 -4.07 -5.71
CA GLY A 479 9.14 -3.98 -4.45
C GLY A 479 9.60 -2.89 -3.49
N GLY A 480 10.75 -2.25 -3.74
CA GLY A 480 11.39 -1.35 -2.79
C GLY A 480 12.24 -2.08 -1.75
N GLY A 481 12.72 -1.34 -0.75
CA GLY A 481 13.56 -1.89 0.32
C GLY A 481 15.02 -1.42 0.30
N TYR A 482 15.52 -0.89 -0.82
CA TYR A 482 16.89 -0.38 -0.90
C TYR A 482 17.00 1.05 -0.39
N ALA A 483 17.95 1.33 0.49
CA ALA A 483 18.36 2.69 0.83
C ALA A 483 19.25 3.32 -0.27
N PRO A 484 19.41 4.65 -0.30
CA PRO A 484 20.28 5.35 -1.24
C PRO A 484 21.74 5.18 -0.81
N ILE A 485 22.38 4.10 -1.26
CA ILE A 485 23.73 3.73 -0.84
C ILE A 485 24.72 3.62 -2.00
N SER A 486 25.99 3.84 -1.67
CA SER A 486 27.09 3.37 -2.52
C SER A 486 27.31 1.90 -2.23
N ILE A 487 27.22 1.05 -3.25
CA ILE A 487 27.45 -0.39 -3.13
C ILE A 487 28.84 -0.75 -3.63
N ASP A 488 29.54 -1.58 -2.86
CA ASP A 488 30.80 -2.21 -3.25
C ASP A 488 30.50 -3.67 -3.65
N ILE A 489 30.65 -4.00 -4.93
CA ILE A 489 30.56 -5.38 -5.42
C ILE A 489 31.95 -5.99 -5.33
N GLU A 490 32.17 -6.80 -4.30
CA GLU A 490 33.41 -7.54 -4.13
C GLU A 490 33.41 -8.84 -4.95
N TYR A 491 34.52 -9.13 -5.63
CA TYR A 491 34.73 -10.36 -6.38
C TYR A 491 35.70 -11.30 -5.64
N PRO A 492 35.76 -12.60 -6.03
CA PRO A 492 36.71 -13.54 -5.46
C PRO A 492 38.16 -13.02 -5.51
N LEU A 493 38.87 -13.17 -4.38
CA LEU A 493 40.26 -12.72 -4.24
C LEU A 493 41.15 -13.29 -5.35
N LYS A 494 41.98 -12.43 -5.94
CA LYS A 494 42.97 -12.82 -6.96
C LYS A 494 44.37 -12.80 -6.35
N ARG A 495 45.08 -13.92 -6.47
CA ARG A 495 46.50 -14.03 -6.11
C ARG A 495 47.34 -13.97 -7.37
N ILE A 496 48.20 -12.97 -7.48
CA ILE A 496 48.99 -12.69 -8.68
C ILE A 496 50.47 -12.71 -8.31
N ARG A 497 51.30 -13.40 -9.11
CA ARG A 497 52.77 -13.47 -8.92
C ARG A 497 53.41 -12.13 -9.29
N GLY A 498 54.30 -11.63 -8.44
CA GLY A 498 55.06 -10.39 -8.60
C GLY A 498 54.80 -9.36 -7.49
N ILE A 499 55.46 -8.21 -7.63
CA ILE A 499 55.43 -7.09 -6.68
C ILE A 499 54.73 -5.89 -7.34
N PRO A 500 53.81 -5.18 -6.64
CA PRO A 500 53.20 -3.95 -7.14
C PRO A 500 54.23 -2.91 -7.59
N GLY A 501 53.96 -2.25 -8.71
CA GLY A 501 54.86 -1.27 -9.33
C GLY A 501 55.85 -1.83 -10.35
N ASN A 502 55.99 -3.16 -10.48
CA ASN A 502 56.75 -3.77 -11.59
C ASN A 502 55.86 -3.85 -12.85
N PRO A 503 56.31 -3.37 -14.04
CA PRO A 503 55.54 -3.44 -15.29
C PRO A 503 54.98 -4.82 -15.63
N GLU A 504 55.74 -5.89 -15.41
CA GLU A 504 55.28 -7.27 -15.70
C GLU A 504 54.17 -7.71 -14.73
N HIS A 505 54.22 -7.24 -13.49
CA HIS A 505 53.17 -7.50 -12.51
C HIS A 505 51.91 -6.70 -12.82
N GLU A 506 52.05 -5.41 -13.15
CA GLU A 506 50.91 -4.55 -13.53
C GLU A 506 50.20 -5.07 -14.77
N ALA A 507 50.92 -5.61 -15.76
CA ALA A 507 50.31 -6.27 -16.91
C ALA A 507 49.45 -7.48 -16.52
N LYS A 508 49.90 -8.30 -15.55
CA LYS A 508 49.13 -9.44 -15.02
C LYS A 508 47.91 -8.99 -14.21
N VAL A 509 48.04 -7.89 -13.46
CA VAL A 509 46.92 -7.28 -12.72
C VAL A 509 45.86 -6.76 -13.71
N GLN A 510 46.28 -6.08 -14.77
CA GLN A 510 45.37 -5.58 -15.80
C GLN A 510 44.69 -6.71 -16.57
N GLN A 511 45.41 -7.79 -16.90
CA GLN A 511 44.82 -8.98 -17.51
C GLN A 511 43.79 -9.63 -16.59
N ALA A 512 44.07 -9.73 -15.29
CA ALA A 512 43.13 -10.27 -14.31
C ALA A 512 41.88 -9.38 -14.14
N LYS A 513 42.05 -8.05 -14.18
CA LYS A 513 40.94 -7.09 -14.22
C LYS A 513 40.05 -7.33 -15.43
N LEU A 514 40.62 -7.32 -16.63
CA LEU A 514 39.89 -7.53 -17.89
C LEU A 514 39.18 -8.89 -17.93
N ALA A 515 39.80 -9.93 -17.38
CA ALA A 515 39.19 -11.26 -17.31
C ALA A 515 37.92 -11.28 -16.43
N ILE A 516 37.90 -10.53 -15.32
CA ILE A 516 36.71 -10.39 -14.48
C ILE A 516 35.63 -9.63 -15.25
N GLU A 517 36.00 -8.49 -15.84
CA GLU A 517 35.06 -7.65 -16.61
C GLU A 517 34.43 -8.42 -17.79
N GLN A 518 35.21 -9.25 -18.48
CA GLN A 518 34.76 -10.11 -19.56
C GLN A 518 33.94 -11.32 -19.10
N GLN A 519 34.22 -11.84 -17.90
CA GLN A 519 33.49 -12.98 -17.34
C GLN A 519 32.05 -12.58 -16.99
N TYR A 520 31.88 -11.41 -16.37
CA TYR A 520 30.58 -11.00 -15.85
C TYR A 520 29.79 -10.07 -16.79
N GLN A 521 30.47 -9.34 -17.68
CA GLN A 521 29.87 -8.52 -18.75
C GLN A 521 28.76 -7.56 -18.31
N TRP A 522 28.79 -7.08 -17.07
CA TRP A 522 27.81 -6.10 -16.60
C TRP A 522 28.01 -4.75 -17.33
N PRO A 523 26.93 -4.09 -17.79
CA PRO A 523 27.04 -2.74 -18.33
C PRO A 523 27.72 -1.79 -17.34
N GLY A 524 28.74 -1.06 -17.80
CA GLY A 524 29.48 -0.10 -16.98
C GLY A 524 30.42 -0.71 -15.93
N ILE A 525 30.72 -2.01 -15.99
CA ILE A 525 31.66 -2.66 -15.06
C ILE A 525 33.03 -1.98 -15.09
N ASN A 526 33.53 -1.61 -13.91
CA ASN A 526 34.88 -1.08 -13.75
C ASN A 526 35.48 -1.62 -12.45
N VAL A 527 36.33 -2.63 -12.56
CA VAL A 527 36.88 -3.32 -11.41
C VAL A 527 38.16 -2.62 -10.93
N ASP A 528 38.17 -2.25 -9.66
CA ASP A 528 39.34 -1.79 -8.92
C ASP A 528 40.06 -2.97 -8.29
N MET A 529 41.34 -3.13 -8.60
CA MET A 529 42.19 -4.16 -8.00
C MET A 529 42.77 -3.64 -6.68
N VAL A 530 41.99 -3.70 -5.60
CA VAL A 530 42.38 -3.18 -4.27
C VAL A 530 43.35 -4.14 -3.60
N TYR A 531 44.52 -3.63 -3.25
CA TYR A 531 45.59 -4.40 -2.66
C TYR A 531 45.40 -4.60 -1.14
N ARG A 532 45.49 -5.84 -0.63
CA ARG A 532 45.16 -6.18 0.79
C ARG A 532 46.36 -6.45 1.71
N SER A 533 47.44 -7.08 1.24
CA SER A 533 48.68 -7.32 2.03
C SER A 533 49.82 -7.94 1.21
N LYS A 534 51.08 -7.72 1.63
CA LYS A 534 52.26 -8.47 1.16
C LYS A 534 52.32 -9.71 2.02
N ARG A 535 52.22 -10.90 1.46
CA ARG A 535 52.66 -12.11 2.15
C ARG A 535 53.87 -12.66 1.42
N LEU A 536 55.04 -12.53 2.05
CA LEU A 536 56.18 -13.36 1.68
C LEU A 536 55.78 -14.81 1.94
N ARG A 537 55.77 -15.62 0.90
CA ARG A 537 55.76 -17.08 1.07
C ARG A 537 57.08 -17.59 0.53
N TYR A 538 57.90 -18.14 1.42
CA TYR A 538 59.07 -18.90 1.01
C TYR A 538 58.57 -20.11 0.22
N GLY A 539 58.69 -20.05 -1.11
CA GLY A 539 58.54 -21.23 -1.94
C GLY A 539 59.67 -22.20 -1.58
N ALA A 540 59.32 -23.45 -1.29
CA ALA A 540 60.28 -24.53 -1.13
C ALA A 540 60.96 -24.81 -2.49
N SER A 541 61.91 -23.95 -2.88
CA SER A 541 62.89 -24.28 -3.91
C SER A 541 64.06 -24.99 -3.22
N ARG A 542 64.35 -26.22 -3.63
CA ARG A 542 65.54 -26.99 -3.19
C ARG A 542 66.87 -26.28 -3.52
N SER A 543 66.87 -25.17 -4.27
CA SER A 543 68.08 -24.41 -4.64
C SER A 543 68.21 -23.02 -3.99
N GLY A 544 67.26 -22.60 -3.15
CA GLY A 544 67.35 -21.38 -2.34
C GLY A 544 67.48 -20.04 -3.10
N ARG A 545 67.27 -20.01 -4.43
CA ARG A 545 67.58 -18.83 -5.26
C ARG A 545 66.40 -18.09 -5.93
N ASP A 546 65.18 -18.63 -5.92
CA ASP A 546 64.00 -17.93 -6.47
C ASP A 546 63.01 -17.54 -5.39
N LYS A 547 62.93 -16.23 -5.11
CA LYS A 547 61.93 -15.62 -4.22
C LYS A 547 60.68 -15.30 -5.02
N ASP A 548 59.71 -16.22 -5.05
CA ASP A 548 58.41 -15.95 -5.67
C ASP A 548 57.54 -15.07 -4.76
N PHE A 549 57.36 -13.82 -5.17
CA PHE A 549 56.43 -12.91 -4.52
C PHE A 549 55.02 -13.14 -5.05
N TYR A 550 54.04 -13.19 -4.15
CA TYR A 550 52.62 -13.20 -4.51
C TYR A 550 51.91 -12.06 -3.79
N THR A 551 51.10 -11.35 -4.57
CA THR A 551 50.32 -10.21 -4.13
C THR A 551 48.85 -10.58 -4.20
N THR A 552 48.13 -10.38 -3.09
CA THR A 552 46.69 -10.67 -3.02
C THR A 552 45.90 -9.39 -3.25
N TYR A 553 45.07 -9.42 -4.28
CA TYR A 553 44.13 -8.37 -4.66
C TYR A 553 42.71 -8.78 -4.31
N ARG A 554 41.93 -7.80 -3.84
CA ARG A 554 40.49 -7.84 -3.73
C ARG A 554 39.93 -7.01 -4.88
N PRO A 555 39.41 -7.64 -5.94
CA PRO A 555 38.73 -6.91 -6.99
C PRO A 555 37.39 -6.39 -6.44
N VAL A 556 37.13 -5.10 -6.61
CA VAL A 556 35.90 -4.43 -6.16
C VAL A 556 35.37 -3.55 -7.28
N TRP A 557 34.08 -3.60 -7.57
CA TRP A 557 33.43 -2.61 -8.40
C TRP A 557 32.54 -1.72 -7.53
N ARG A 558 32.92 -0.45 -7.39
CA ARG A 558 32.19 0.54 -6.59
C ARG A 558 31.19 1.27 -7.45
N ARG A 559 29.95 1.34 -6.99
CA ARG A 559 28.85 1.96 -7.72
C ARG A 559 28.03 2.82 -6.78
N LYS A 560 27.66 4.00 -7.25
CA LYS A 560 26.62 4.80 -6.59
C LYS A 560 25.31 4.49 -7.28
N ILE A 561 24.39 3.83 -6.57
CA ILE A 561 23.08 3.45 -7.09
C ILE A 561 22.00 4.31 -6.46
N ASP A 562 21.11 4.77 -7.32
CA ASP A 562 19.91 5.49 -6.93
C ASP A 562 18.76 4.49 -6.79
N ASN A 563 18.08 4.51 -5.63
CA ASN A 563 17.00 3.60 -5.26
C ASN A 563 15.62 4.02 -5.80
N THR A 564 15.52 5.13 -6.53
CA THR A 564 14.25 5.67 -7.03
C THR A 564 13.61 4.84 -8.15
N LEU A 565 14.29 3.80 -8.67
CA LEU A 565 13.70 2.88 -9.65
C LEU A 565 12.43 2.21 -9.11
N ALA A 566 12.41 1.84 -7.82
CA ALA A 566 11.25 1.26 -7.15
C ALA A 566 10.05 2.22 -7.11
N HIS A 567 10.27 3.53 -7.19
CA HIS A 567 9.19 4.51 -7.24
C HIS A 567 8.41 4.42 -8.56
N TYR A 568 9.05 4.03 -9.66
CA TYR A 568 8.33 3.77 -10.91
C TYR A 568 7.33 2.62 -10.74
N GLY A 569 7.76 1.50 -10.14
CA GLY A 569 6.89 0.37 -9.82
C GLY A 569 5.73 0.77 -8.91
N LEU A 570 6.00 1.58 -7.88
CA LEU A 570 4.97 2.13 -7.00
C LEU A 570 3.92 2.95 -7.76
N HIS A 571 4.34 3.83 -8.69
CA HIS A 571 3.43 4.61 -9.52
C HIS A 571 2.57 3.73 -10.43
N GLN A 572 3.15 2.70 -11.05
CA GLN A 572 2.40 1.76 -11.89
C GLN A 572 1.31 1.05 -11.09
N MET A 573 1.67 0.50 -9.92
CA MET A 573 0.71 -0.18 -9.03
C MET A 573 -0.37 0.78 -8.53
N TYR A 574 0.00 1.99 -8.11
CA TYR A 574 -0.93 3.01 -7.64
C TYR A 574 -1.95 3.41 -8.72
N ASN A 575 -1.47 3.65 -9.94
CA ASN A 575 -2.32 4.04 -11.07
C ASN A 575 -3.30 2.92 -11.42
N GLU A 576 -2.85 1.66 -11.43
CA GLU A 576 -3.71 0.52 -11.69
C GLU A 576 -4.75 0.35 -10.56
N ALA A 577 -4.34 0.43 -9.29
CA ALA A 577 -5.23 0.33 -8.13
C ALA A 577 -6.35 1.39 -8.16
N ILE A 578 -6.00 2.67 -8.39
CA ILE A 578 -7.01 3.74 -8.50
C ILE A 578 -7.94 3.54 -9.69
N GLN A 579 -7.42 3.03 -10.82
CA GLN A 579 -8.26 2.73 -11.98
C GLN A 579 -9.35 1.71 -11.71
N HIS A 580 -9.19 0.86 -10.70
CA HIS A 580 -10.18 -0.12 -10.24
C HIS A 580 -10.99 0.34 -9.02
N GLY A 581 -10.72 1.53 -8.48
CA GLY A 581 -11.48 2.15 -7.39
C GLY A 581 -10.91 1.96 -5.99
N VAL A 582 -9.65 1.51 -5.85
CA VAL A 582 -8.98 1.41 -4.54
C VAL A 582 -8.88 2.80 -3.90
N PRO A 583 -9.25 2.99 -2.62
CA PRO A 583 -9.29 4.29 -1.97
C PRO A 583 -7.89 4.73 -1.53
N LEU A 584 -7.05 5.15 -2.49
CA LEU A 584 -5.72 5.69 -2.23
C LEU A 584 -5.72 7.23 -2.26
N LYS A 585 -5.06 7.84 -1.27
CA LYS A 585 -4.72 9.26 -1.22
C LYS A 585 -3.73 9.62 -2.34
N LYS A 586 -3.58 10.92 -2.61
CA LYS A 586 -2.59 11.42 -3.59
C LYS A 586 -1.16 11.06 -3.17
N MET A 587 -0.33 10.61 -4.11
CA MET A 587 1.07 10.21 -3.84
C MET A 587 1.94 11.32 -3.23
N ALA A 588 1.61 12.60 -3.47
CA ALA A 588 2.30 13.74 -2.85
C ALA A 588 2.30 13.66 -1.30
N ARG A 589 1.37 12.94 -0.69
CA ARG A 589 1.38 12.67 0.76
C ARG A 589 2.64 11.93 1.22
N LEU A 590 3.18 11.03 0.39
CA LEU A 590 4.37 10.26 0.75
C LEU A 590 5.58 11.15 0.97
N GLN A 591 5.70 12.28 0.27
CA GLN A 591 6.82 13.22 0.45
C GLN A 591 6.92 13.80 1.86
N SER A 592 5.80 13.81 2.61
CA SER A 592 5.78 14.25 4.00
C SER A 592 6.11 13.15 5.02
N ILE A 593 6.21 11.89 4.57
CA ILE A 593 6.36 10.69 5.41
C ILE A 593 7.70 10.01 5.13
N TYR A 594 8.08 9.91 3.84
CA TYR A 594 9.27 9.24 3.35
C TYR A 594 10.02 10.13 2.35
N PRO A 595 11.34 9.94 2.17
CA PRO A 595 12.11 10.56 1.09
C PRO A 595 11.71 9.94 -0.26
N TYR A 596 10.52 10.29 -0.74
CA TYR A 596 9.93 9.73 -1.94
C TYR A 596 9.86 10.77 -3.06
N GLU A 597 10.40 10.41 -4.22
CA GLU A 597 10.28 11.18 -5.47
C GLU A 597 10.37 10.24 -6.66
N LEU A 598 9.46 10.39 -7.63
CA LEU A 598 9.68 9.83 -8.96
C LEU A 598 10.50 10.85 -9.77
N SER A 599 11.80 10.61 -9.84
CA SER A 599 12.71 11.48 -10.58
C SER A 599 12.33 11.55 -12.06
N HIS A 600 12.50 12.72 -12.67
CA HIS A 600 12.24 12.93 -14.09
C HIS A 600 13.02 11.96 -14.98
N ASP A 601 14.26 11.63 -14.56
CA ASP A 601 15.13 10.70 -15.25
C ASP A 601 14.53 9.29 -15.26
N VAL A 602 14.13 8.75 -14.11
CA VAL A 602 13.49 7.42 -14.03
C VAL A 602 12.16 7.41 -14.80
N ALA A 603 11.32 8.43 -14.61
CA ALA A 603 10.03 8.56 -15.30
C ALA A 603 10.17 8.57 -16.83
N THR A 604 11.29 9.05 -17.36
CA THR A 604 11.55 9.13 -18.81
C THR A 604 12.33 7.92 -19.32
N LEU A 605 13.28 7.42 -18.55
CA LEU A 605 14.22 6.39 -18.98
C LEU A 605 13.58 5.00 -18.96
N VAL A 606 12.74 4.69 -17.95
CA VAL A 606 12.08 3.38 -17.86
C VAL A 606 11.15 3.12 -19.04
N PRO A 607 10.22 4.02 -19.45
CA PRO A 607 9.41 3.80 -20.66
C PRO A 607 10.24 3.64 -21.94
N LYS A 608 11.34 4.42 -22.07
CA LYS A 608 12.26 4.29 -23.21
C LYS A 608 12.95 2.93 -23.22
N ALA A 609 13.40 2.44 -22.07
CA ALA A 609 14.03 1.14 -21.92
C ALA A 609 13.05 0.00 -22.21
N LEU A 610 11.83 0.07 -21.68
CA LEU A 610 10.77 -0.92 -21.95
C LEU A 610 10.44 -0.99 -23.45
N LYS A 611 10.28 0.17 -24.11
CA LYS A 611 9.99 0.23 -25.55
C LYS A 611 11.14 -0.30 -26.42
N ALA A 612 12.38 0.00 -26.06
CA ALA A 612 13.56 -0.39 -26.83
C ALA A 612 14.09 -1.80 -26.47
N GLY A 613 13.64 -2.34 -25.34
CA GLY A 613 13.99 -3.66 -24.82
C GLY A 613 15.30 -3.72 -24.03
N PRO A 614 15.60 -4.90 -23.42
CA PRO A 614 16.71 -5.09 -22.47
C PRO A 614 18.12 -4.89 -23.03
N LYS A 615 18.28 -4.97 -24.34
CA LYS A 615 19.58 -4.77 -25.03
C LYS A 615 19.83 -3.30 -25.41
N SER A 616 18.89 -2.40 -25.10
CA SER A 616 18.97 -1.01 -25.50
C SER A 616 19.96 -0.21 -24.64
N GLN A 617 20.47 0.89 -25.20
CA GLN A 617 21.28 1.85 -24.44
C GLN A 617 20.51 2.48 -23.26
N ALA A 618 19.18 2.62 -23.39
CA ALA A 618 18.35 3.10 -22.29
C ALA A 618 18.34 2.12 -21.10
N TRP A 619 18.24 0.82 -21.37
CA TRP A 619 18.34 -0.21 -20.33
C TRP A 619 19.76 -0.28 -19.74
N GLN A 620 20.80 -0.11 -20.55
CA GLN A 620 22.18 -0.03 -20.05
C GLN A 620 22.38 1.14 -19.08
N LYS A 621 21.80 2.31 -19.36
CA LYS A 621 21.82 3.45 -18.42
C LYS A 621 21.08 3.17 -17.12
N LEU A 622 19.95 2.46 -17.18
CA LEU A 622 19.29 1.98 -15.96
C LEU A 622 20.22 1.04 -15.20
N TYR A 623 20.89 0.14 -15.91
CA TYR A 623 21.88 -0.75 -15.32
C TYR A 623 23.00 0.00 -14.64
N GLU A 624 23.54 1.06 -15.23
CA GLU A 624 24.67 1.82 -14.69
C GLU A 624 24.31 2.53 -13.37
N HIS A 625 23.12 3.15 -13.29
CA HIS A 625 22.79 4.11 -12.24
C HIS A 625 21.69 3.68 -11.26
N TYR A 626 20.83 2.73 -11.62
CA TYR A 626 19.58 2.46 -10.89
C TYR A 626 19.38 0.98 -10.55
N ILE A 627 19.77 0.05 -11.43
CA ILE A 627 19.55 -1.38 -11.20
C ILE A 627 20.63 -1.93 -10.27
N HIS A 628 20.18 -2.50 -9.16
CA HIS A 628 21.03 -3.17 -8.19
C HIS A 628 21.50 -4.53 -8.71
N ILE A 629 22.62 -5.03 -8.16
CA ILE A 629 23.04 -6.42 -8.37
C ILE A 629 22.59 -7.21 -7.17
N SER A 630 21.65 -8.12 -7.38
CA SER A 630 21.04 -8.91 -6.31
C SER A 630 21.96 -10.04 -5.81
N SER A 631 22.90 -10.50 -6.62
CA SER A 631 23.90 -11.53 -6.28
C SER A 631 25.19 -10.91 -5.73
N ARG A 632 25.46 -11.02 -4.42
CA ARG A 632 26.74 -10.58 -3.80
C ARG A 632 27.73 -11.75 -3.74
N PHE A 633 28.97 -11.54 -4.21
CA PHE A 633 29.97 -12.62 -4.38
C PHE A 633 31.04 -12.64 -3.25
N THR A 634 30.68 -12.88 -1.98
CA THR A 634 31.69 -12.98 -0.89
C THR A 634 31.55 -14.12 0.13
N GLY A 635 32.08 -15.30 -0.23
CA GLY A 635 32.57 -16.27 0.75
C GLY A 635 31.62 -17.44 1.08
N ALA A 636 32.15 -18.41 1.84
CA ALA A 636 31.49 -19.70 2.09
C ALA A 636 30.16 -19.56 2.89
N VAL A 637 30.01 -18.48 3.65
CA VAL A 637 28.79 -18.14 4.40
C VAL A 637 27.76 -17.45 3.48
N ASP A 638 28.19 -16.63 2.51
CA ASP A 638 27.28 -15.98 1.53
C ASP A 638 26.66 -16.96 0.52
N LYS A 639 27.34 -18.08 0.22
CA LYS A 639 26.74 -19.17 -0.58
C LYS A 639 25.50 -19.76 0.08
N MET A 640 25.41 -19.70 1.41
CA MET A 640 24.26 -20.22 2.15
C MET A 640 23.07 -19.25 2.03
N ALA A 641 23.27 -17.94 2.21
CA ALA A 641 22.20 -16.94 2.16
C ALA A 641 21.74 -16.51 0.75
N HIS A 642 22.62 -16.52 -0.25
CA HIS A 642 22.34 -15.97 -1.59
C HIS A 642 22.33 -16.99 -2.73
N GLY A 643 22.69 -18.25 -2.44
CA GLY A 643 22.75 -19.33 -3.42
C GLY A 643 23.90 -19.20 -4.42
N ALA A 644 24.10 -20.21 -5.25
CA ALA A 644 25.08 -20.17 -6.35
C ALA A 644 24.31 -20.04 -7.67
N GLU A 645 24.79 -19.24 -8.62
CA GLU A 645 24.19 -19.18 -9.97
C GLU A 645 24.21 -20.59 -10.60
N ARG A 646 23.07 -21.28 -10.52
CA ARG A 646 22.82 -22.58 -11.14
C ARG A 646 21.91 -22.37 -12.34
N LYS A 647 21.96 -23.29 -13.31
CA LYS A 647 21.08 -23.25 -14.48
C LYS A 647 19.63 -23.45 -14.02
N ALA A 648 18.79 -22.44 -14.18
CA ALA A 648 17.36 -22.51 -13.90
C ALA A 648 16.69 -23.59 -14.78
N LYS A 649 15.78 -24.37 -14.20
CA LYS A 649 15.08 -25.47 -14.88
C LYS A 649 13.94 -24.96 -15.75
N TYR A 650 13.17 -24.02 -15.25
CA TYR A 650 12.10 -23.31 -15.97
C TYR A 650 12.44 -21.84 -16.00
N VAL A 651 12.63 -21.21 -17.16
CA VAL A 651 13.16 -19.84 -17.22
C VAL A 651 12.10 -18.79 -17.56
N THR A 652 12.24 -17.58 -17.03
CA THR A 652 11.56 -16.37 -17.51
C THR A 652 11.96 -16.06 -18.96
N GLU A 653 11.28 -15.09 -19.58
CA GLU A 653 11.55 -14.66 -20.97
C GLU A 653 13.00 -14.22 -21.22
N ASN A 654 13.71 -13.77 -20.18
CA ASN A 654 15.12 -13.39 -20.28
C ASN A 654 16.10 -14.59 -20.29
N GLY A 655 15.61 -15.80 -20.01
CA GLY A 655 16.40 -17.04 -19.98
C GLY A 655 17.25 -17.27 -18.72
N GLN A 656 17.06 -16.48 -17.66
CA GLN A 656 17.99 -16.41 -16.52
C GLN A 656 17.35 -16.75 -15.17
N ARG A 657 16.10 -16.39 -14.93
CA ARG A 657 15.42 -16.59 -13.64
C ARG A 657 14.50 -17.79 -13.67
N GLU A 658 14.45 -18.57 -12.58
CA GLU A 658 13.47 -19.65 -12.50
C GLU A 658 12.02 -19.12 -12.43
N MET A 659 11.06 -19.78 -13.08
CA MET A 659 9.66 -19.36 -13.14
C MET A 659 8.67 -20.53 -13.01
N PHE A 660 7.68 -20.35 -12.14
CA PHE A 660 6.52 -21.23 -11.97
C PHE A 660 5.27 -20.57 -12.53
N TYR A 661 4.57 -21.26 -13.44
CA TYR A 661 3.37 -20.75 -14.09
C TYR A 661 2.12 -20.97 -13.23
N ASN A 662 1.14 -20.10 -13.45
CA ASN A 662 -0.19 -20.21 -12.88
C ASN A 662 -0.95 -21.44 -13.44
N ASN A 663 -1.78 -22.08 -12.63
CA ASN A 663 -2.62 -23.22 -13.00
C ASN A 663 -4.07 -23.02 -12.50
N GLY A 664 -4.87 -22.30 -13.29
CA GLY A 664 -6.22 -21.89 -12.89
C GLY A 664 -7.33 -22.95 -12.99
N LEU A 665 -7.02 -24.20 -13.38
CA LEU A 665 -8.02 -25.20 -13.80
C LEU A 665 -8.78 -25.93 -12.68
N LYS A 666 -8.46 -25.68 -11.40
CA LYS A 666 -9.11 -26.34 -10.25
C LYS A 666 -9.74 -25.35 -9.25
N LEU A 667 -10.29 -24.23 -9.67
CA LEU A 667 -10.64 -23.12 -8.77
C LEU A 667 -12.16 -22.93 -8.60
N PRO A 668 -12.58 -22.31 -7.47
CA PRO A 668 -13.96 -21.97 -7.12
C PRO A 668 -14.74 -21.25 -8.25
N LYS A 669 -16.02 -21.59 -8.40
CA LYS A 669 -16.98 -20.96 -9.34
C LYS A 669 -17.66 -19.77 -8.65
N VAL A 670 -16.90 -18.73 -8.38
CA VAL A 670 -17.43 -17.50 -7.79
C VAL A 670 -18.09 -16.63 -8.88
N ASP A 671 -19.18 -15.96 -8.54
CA ASP A 671 -19.81 -14.97 -9.40
C ASP A 671 -18.84 -13.83 -9.75
N ILE A 672 -18.79 -13.49 -11.03
CA ILE A 672 -17.88 -12.44 -11.54
C ILE A 672 -18.51 -11.08 -11.26
N TRP A 673 -17.81 -10.27 -10.49
CA TRP A 673 -18.18 -8.89 -10.22
C TRP A 673 -17.76 -7.98 -11.37
N THR A 674 -18.64 -7.04 -11.73
CA THR A 674 -18.41 -6.10 -12.82
C THR A 674 -18.25 -4.69 -12.28
N SER A 675 -17.28 -3.96 -12.82
CA SER A 675 -16.99 -2.57 -12.47
C SER A 675 -17.64 -1.60 -13.47
N PHE A 676 -18.19 -0.49 -12.98
CA PHE A 676 -18.80 0.57 -13.79
C PHE A 676 -18.11 1.90 -13.48
N ARG A 677 -17.63 2.62 -14.50
CA ARG A 677 -16.97 3.92 -14.32
C ARG A 677 -18.00 5.05 -14.29
N VAL A 678 -17.99 5.85 -13.23
CA VAL A 678 -18.95 6.95 -12.99
C VAL A 678 -18.21 8.19 -12.51
N GLY A 679 -18.12 9.23 -13.35
CA GLY A 679 -17.58 10.53 -12.92
C GLY A 679 -16.18 10.49 -12.29
N GLY A 680 -15.31 9.57 -12.73
CA GLY A 680 -13.97 9.35 -12.17
C GLY A 680 -13.90 8.34 -11.01
N LYS A 681 -15.03 7.76 -10.59
CA LYS A 681 -15.13 6.67 -9.61
C LYS A 681 -15.44 5.33 -10.28
N VAL A 682 -15.35 4.24 -9.51
CA VAL A 682 -15.62 2.87 -9.98
C VAL A 682 -16.57 2.20 -9.01
N VAL A 683 -17.75 1.83 -9.50
CA VAL A 683 -18.78 1.11 -8.73
C VAL A 683 -18.73 -0.36 -9.08
N TRP A 684 -18.71 -1.23 -8.07
CA TRP A 684 -18.72 -2.68 -8.24
C TRP A 684 -20.10 -3.25 -7.96
N ARG A 685 -20.61 -4.06 -8.91
CA ARG A 685 -21.89 -4.76 -8.81
C ARG A 685 -21.75 -6.21 -9.27
N LYS A 686 -22.59 -7.09 -8.74
CA LYS A 686 -22.78 -8.44 -9.29
C LYS A 686 -23.39 -8.31 -10.71
N GLY A 687 -22.81 -9.00 -11.69
CA GLY A 687 -23.20 -8.93 -13.10
C GLY A 687 -24.57 -9.52 -13.41
#